data_AF-A0A960VRC3-F1
#
_entry.id   AF-A0A960VRC3-F1
#
_cell.length_a   1.000
_cell.length_b   1.000
_cell.length_c   1.000
_cell.angle_alpha   90.00
_cell.angle_beta   90.00
_cell.angle_gamma   90.00
#
_symmetry.space_group_name_H-M   'P 1'
#
loop_
_entity.id
_entity.type
_entity.pdbx_description
1 polymer ?
#
loop_
_entity_poly.entity_id
_entity_poly.type
_entity_poly.pdbx_seq_one_letter_code
_entity_poly.pdbx_strand_id
1 'polypeptide(L)'
;MNSNFAFLERQWPGLLAEARRAEQLALADPRTSCFYARRTLELAMKWLYTYDRRLELPYQDKLAALVHEPSFARCSGERIVAKARFIKDSGNAAVHSGREISREAAVGVLRELFHFCFWLARSYSRAEPPPDRLQFDAALLPDPRERVRRSREQLRALQEELSERDDKLTQLVGQKELISQELLAVREELAKALAANEARPDTHDYSETETRDRFIDLLLFEAGWPLADERDREYEVQGMPNPQGKGYVDYVLWGMDGRPLALVEAKRTRVSPKQGQQQAKLYADCLEQQFGRRPLVFYTNGYEHWYWDDKRYPPRRVQGFLKRDEMELAIQRRDSLKPLGEEDINEGIAGRHYQTRAIRRVAESFETDRMRKSLLVMATGAGKTRTVIALSDLLMRCNWAKRVLFLADRRALVKQAARAFKAHLPASSPVNLLDESDGEGRVFLSTYPTMMNLIDDSVDGEKRFGPGHFDLVVIDEAHRSVYQKYRAIFDYFDSLLVGLTATPKDEVDRNTYSLFELEDGVPTDHYSLDEAVRDGYLVPPVAISVPLKFQREGIRYDELSEEAKEQWDALDWDEEDGEIPDSVDANAVNQWLFNRDTVDKVLRHLMERGIKVDGGDTLGKTIIFAKNNDHAEFIEERFNANYPHLKGQFARVITYAVKYADTLIDEFSDRRKMPQIALSVDMLDTGIDIPEVVNLVFFKLVRSKTKFWQMLGRGTRLCPDLFGPGQDKTHFQVFDYCQNLEFFSQNPQGSDGSTGESLSSKLFRSRVEITAELDGRGAGLADSELQEQERRLHDELLGELKEYVARMNPDNFIVRMQRRLVEKYQQEESWKELGSEERQELATHLAELPSELVDRDTDAKRFDLLLFRLQLSTLQHSPWYERQKQQLQKLAEILNENDMMRIPDIQKQQALVLDLLSDEWWQDVTVPMLDNVRRKLRGLMHLIQWRGRRPVYTDFEDVLGEEVVVSLPDLGEAVDREKFREKAQKFLRQHEDHIAVRKIRSSLKLNAADLDEIEKLLIAEGIASEQEINQATLDSGGFGRLVRSLVGMDRETAIEAFSAFINDVNATPNQIEMLYMIIEQYCEHGSFDARQLFASPFTDVAPRGPQEVFRDGKLDALLAVISEINEDSAA
;
A
#
# COMPACT_ATOMS: atom_id res chain seq x y z
N MET A 1 50.57 -1.89 -38.01
CA MET A 1 49.13 -1.95 -38.31
C MET A 1 48.45 -0.89 -37.46
N ASN A 2 47.68 0.02 -38.06
CA ASN A 2 46.89 1.00 -37.31
C ASN A 2 45.78 0.26 -36.55
N SER A 3 45.69 0.48 -35.24
CA SER A 3 44.68 -0.10 -34.34
C SER A 3 44.23 0.99 -33.39
N ASN A 4 42.94 1.04 -33.07
CA ASN A 4 42.39 1.96 -32.08
C ASN A 4 43.05 1.79 -30.71
N PHE A 5 43.52 0.58 -30.40
CA PHE A 5 44.10 0.24 -29.11
C PHE A 5 45.64 0.33 -29.07
N ALA A 6 46.28 0.85 -30.13
CA ALA A 6 47.75 0.85 -30.26
C ALA A 6 48.48 1.51 -29.06
N PHE A 7 47.82 2.43 -28.36
CA PHE A 7 48.36 3.07 -27.17
C PHE A 7 48.61 2.11 -25.98
N LEU A 8 47.99 0.91 -25.97
CA LEU A 8 48.22 -0.11 -24.94
C LEU A 8 49.56 -0.86 -25.10
N GLU A 9 50.22 -0.77 -26.26
CA GLU A 9 51.37 -1.61 -26.64
C GLU A 9 52.56 -1.53 -25.68
N ARG A 10 52.80 -0.35 -25.09
CA ARG A 10 53.96 -0.10 -24.24
C ARG A 10 53.86 -0.75 -22.85
N GLN A 11 52.65 -0.95 -22.32
CA GLN A 11 52.45 -1.36 -20.92
C GLN A 11 51.54 -2.56 -20.75
N TRP A 12 50.58 -2.76 -21.65
CA TRP A 12 49.66 -3.88 -21.60
C TRP A 12 49.60 -4.62 -22.95
N PRO A 13 50.71 -5.24 -23.41
CA PRO A 13 50.73 -5.98 -24.68
C PRO A 13 49.73 -7.15 -24.70
N GLY A 14 49.41 -7.72 -23.53
CA GLY A 14 48.37 -8.74 -23.38
C GLY A 14 46.95 -8.20 -23.62
N LEU A 15 46.61 -7.04 -23.04
CA LEU A 15 45.32 -6.38 -23.28
C LEU A 15 45.19 -5.96 -24.75
N LEU A 16 46.28 -5.47 -25.35
CA LEU A 16 46.32 -5.12 -26.76
C LEU A 16 46.03 -6.32 -27.67
N ALA A 17 46.53 -7.51 -27.34
CA ALA A 17 46.31 -8.70 -28.16
C ALA A 17 44.82 -9.08 -28.20
N GLU A 18 44.13 -9.06 -27.06
CA GLU A 18 42.69 -9.36 -26.99
C GLU A 18 41.83 -8.22 -27.58
N ALA A 19 42.21 -6.96 -27.33
CA ALA A 19 41.54 -5.80 -27.93
C ALA A 19 41.65 -5.81 -29.46
N ARG A 20 42.81 -6.17 -30.01
CA ARG A 20 43.01 -6.35 -31.47
C ARG A 20 42.17 -7.49 -32.04
N ARG A 21 41.96 -8.58 -31.29
CA ARG A 21 41.05 -9.65 -31.73
C ARG A 21 39.60 -9.18 -31.75
N ALA A 22 39.17 -8.43 -30.74
CA ALA A 22 37.85 -7.81 -30.71
C ALA A 22 37.68 -6.85 -31.91
N GLU A 23 38.69 -6.01 -32.17
CA GLU A 23 38.74 -5.06 -33.29
C GLU A 23 38.68 -5.75 -34.66
N GLN A 24 39.46 -6.82 -34.86
CA GLN A 24 39.50 -7.57 -36.12
C GLN A 24 38.18 -8.27 -36.45
N LEU A 25 37.41 -8.63 -35.43
CA LEU A 25 36.16 -9.39 -35.58
C LEU A 25 34.92 -8.50 -35.54
N ALA A 26 35.03 -7.20 -35.24
CA ALA A 26 33.92 -6.25 -35.10
C ALA A 26 32.89 -6.35 -36.24
N LEU A 27 33.37 -6.39 -37.48
CA LEU A 27 32.55 -6.39 -38.69
C LEU A 27 32.35 -7.81 -39.28
N ALA A 28 33.24 -8.75 -38.93
CA ALA A 28 33.28 -10.10 -39.47
C ALA A 28 32.45 -11.10 -38.65
N ASP A 29 32.57 -11.03 -37.33
CA ASP A 29 31.87 -11.83 -36.33
C ASP A 29 31.58 -10.96 -35.09
N PRO A 30 30.51 -10.13 -35.13
CA PRO A 30 30.14 -9.21 -34.05
C PRO A 30 29.98 -9.89 -32.69
N ARG A 31 29.50 -11.14 -32.68
CA ARG A 31 29.33 -11.91 -31.45
C ARG A 31 30.68 -12.28 -30.84
N THR A 32 31.61 -12.80 -31.65
CA THR A 32 32.96 -13.10 -31.17
C THR A 32 33.73 -11.82 -30.80
N SER A 33 33.45 -10.68 -31.45
CA SER A 33 34.00 -9.37 -31.06
C SER A 33 33.58 -8.96 -29.65
N CYS A 34 32.28 -9.01 -29.32
CA CYS A 34 31.77 -8.71 -27.97
C CYS A 34 32.34 -9.65 -26.90
N PHE A 35 32.58 -10.93 -27.25
CA PHE A 35 33.26 -11.87 -26.37
C PHE A 35 34.70 -11.42 -26.03
N TYR A 36 35.51 -11.09 -27.03
CA TYR A 36 36.88 -10.60 -26.81
C TYR A 36 36.91 -9.21 -26.14
N ALA A 37 35.90 -8.38 -26.34
CA ALA A 37 35.78 -7.10 -25.64
C ALA A 37 35.58 -7.29 -24.13
N ARG A 38 34.64 -8.17 -23.72
CA ARG A 38 34.46 -8.57 -22.31
C ARG A 38 35.70 -9.22 -21.74
N ARG A 39 36.38 -10.06 -22.52
CA ARG A 39 37.63 -10.70 -22.12
C ARG A 39 38.74 -9.68 -21.84
N THR A 40 38.86 -8.68 -22.71
CA THR A 40 39.81 -7.57 -22.53
C THR A 40 39.50 -6.80 -21.26
N LEU A 41 38.22 -6.49 -21.00
CA LEU A 41 37.78 -5.87 -19.75
C LEU A 41 38.14 -6.74 -18.53
N GLU A 42 37.89 -8.04 -18.59
CA GLU A 42 38.20 -8.97 -17.49
C GLU A 42 39.69 -8.96 -17.12
N LEU A 43 40.57 -9.05 -18.11
CA LEU A 43 42.02 -9.00 -17.89
C LEU A 43 42.45 -7.64 -17.33
N ALA A 44 41.84 -6.55 -17.81
CA ALA A 44 42.13 -5.21 -17.32
C ALA A 44 41.68 -5.02 -15.86
N MET A 45 40.51 -5.54 -15.50
CA MET A 45 40.00 -5.52 -14.12
C MET A 45 40.87 -6.35 -13.19
N LYS A 46 41.23 -7.59 -13.57
CA LYS A 46 42.15 -8.42 -12.77
C LYS A 46 43.49 -7.71 -12.55
N TRP A 47 44.02 -7.05 -13.58
CA TRP A 47 45.24 -6.25 -13.47
C TRP A 47 45.06 -5.07 -12.49
N LEU A 48 43.97 -4.30 -12.59
CA LEU A 48 43.68 -3.19 -11.69
C LEU A 48 43.66 -3.63 -10.23
N TYR A 49 42.88 -4.66 -9.90
CA TYR A 49 42.77 -5.18 -8.53
C TYR A 49 44.07 -5.83 -8.02
N THR A 50 44.99 -6.21 -8.92
CA THR A 50 46.31 -6.73 -8.55
C THR A 50 47.30 -5.60 -8.22
N TYR A 51 47.23 -4.46 -8.91
CA TYR A 51 48.27 -3.43 -8.83
C TYR A 51 47.84 -2.11 -8.17
N ASP A 52 46.55 -1.76 -8.14
CA ASP A 52 46.06 -0.59 -7.39
C ASP A 52 45.63 -1.01 -5.97
N ARG A 53 46.30 -0.44 -4.95
CA ARG A 53 46.02 -0.72 -3.53
C ARG A 53 44.74 -0.06 -3.02
N ARG A 54 44.17 0.89 -3.76
CA ARG A 54 42.89 1.52 -3.43
C ARG A 54 41.70 0.59 -3.71
N LEU A 55 41.94 -0.50 -4.46
CA LEU A 55 40.91 -1.45 -4.83
C LEU A 55 40.86 -2.65 -3.87
N GLU A 56 39.67 -2.95 -3.35
CA GLU A 56 39.41 -4.04 -2.41
C GLU A 56 38.85 -5.27 -3.14
N LEU A 57 39.53 -6.41 -3.05
CA LEU A 57 39.06 -7.64 -3.71
C LEU A 57 37.72 -8.12 -3.11
N PRO A 58 36.66 -8.28 -3.92
CA PRO A 58 35.38 -8.81 -3.45
C PRO A 58 35.47 -10.30 -3.11
N TYR A 59 34.49 -10.80 -2.33
CA TYR A 59 34.40 -12.20 -1.91
C TYR A 59 34.43 -13.22 -3.07
N GLN A 60 33.96 -12.82 -4.25
CA GLN A 60 34.06 -13.59 -5.48
C GLN A 60 34.92 -12.83 -6.50
N ASP A 61 35.88 -13.51 -7.13
CA ASP A 61 36.82 -12.94 -8.11
C ASP A 61 36.26 -12.84 -9.55
N LYS A 62 34.93 -12.97 -9.70
CA LYS A 62 34.25 -12.90 -10.99
C LYS A 62 34.19 -11.46 -11.49
N LEU A 63 34.28 -11.27 -12.81
CA LEU A 63 34.19 -9.95 -13.47
C LEU A 63 33.00 -9.11 -13.01
N ALA A 64 31.83 -9.71 -12.79
CA ALA A 64 30.66 -9.00 -12.30
C ALA A 64 30.89 -8.42 -10.89
N ALA A 65 31.44 -9.22 -9.97
CA ALA A 65 31.76 -8.76 -8.62
C ALA A 65 32.80 -7.63 -8.65
N LEU A 66 33.84 -7.75 -9.48
CA LEU A 66 34.87 -6.70 -9.64
C LEU A 66 34.30 -5.39 -10.21
N VAL A 67 33.33 -5.44 -11.14
CA VAL A 67 32.72 -4.22 -11.71
C VAL A 67 31.73 -3.55 -10.75
N HIS A 68 31.13 -4.31 -9.83
CA HIS A 68 30.14 -3.81 -8.86
C HIS A 68 30.75 -3.50 -7.49
N GLU A 69 32.04 -3.75 -7.30
CA GLU A 69 32.68 -3.50 -6.01
C GLU A 69 32.91 -1.98 -5.82
N PRO A 70 32.51 -1.39 -4.66
CA PRO A 70 32.47 0.06 -4.46
C PRO A 70 33.82 0.78 -4.62
N SER A 71 34.94 0.14 -4.28
CA SER A 71 36.26 0.76 -4.39
C SER A 71 36.64 1.07 -5.83
N PHE A 72 36.18 0.27 -6.80
CA PHE A 72 36.36 0.57 -8.21
C PHE A 72 35.59 1.81 -8.65
N ALA A 73 34.32 1.95 -8.24
CA ALA A 73 33.52 3.14 -8.54
C ALA A 73 34.15 4.43 -7.99
N ARG A 74 34.68 4.37 -6.76
CA ARG A 74 35.41 5.49 -6.14
C ARG A 74 36.66 5.88 -6.93
N CYS A 75 37.39 4.92 -7.49
CA CYS A 75 38.65 5.18 -8.20
C CYS A 75 38.46 5.59 -9.66
N SER A 76 37.44 5.06 -10.36
CA SER A 76 37.24 5.29 -11.79
C SER A 76 36.17 6.33 -12.12
N GLY A 77 35.28 6.62 -11.16
CA GLY A 77 34.08 7.42 -11.37
C GLY A 77 32.97 6.66 -12.12
N GLU A 78 31.73 7.09 -11.91
CA GLU A 78 30.52 6.45 -12.43
C GLU A 78 30.49 6.31 -13.97
N ARG A 79 31.11 7.26 -14.68
CA ARG A 79 31.21 7.22 -16.15
C ARG A 79 31.96 5.98 -16.65
N ILE A 80 33.05 5.60 -15.99
CA ILE A 80 33.84 4.43 -16.38
C ILE A 80 33.17 3.13 -15.91
N VAL A 81 32.51 3.15 -14.75
CA VAL A 81 31.72 2.02 -14.23
C VAL A 81 30.59 1.67 -15.20
N ALA A 82 29.83 2.66 -15.67
CA ALA A 82 28.75 2.45 -16.63
C ALA A 82 29.25 1.79 -17.94
N LYS A 83 30.42 2.22 -18.44
CA LYS A 83 31.05 1.65 -19.62
C LYS A 83 31.51 0.21 -19.39
N ALA A 84 32.12 -0.08 -18.24
CA ALA A 84 32.52 -1.43 -17.84
C ALA A 84 31.30 -2.37 -17.72
N ARG A 85 30.18 -1.89 -17.15
CA ARG A 85 28.91 -2.65 -17.08
C ARG A 85 28.39 -2.97 -18.48
N PHE A 86 28.30 -1.97 -19.35
CA PHE A 86 27.83 -2.15 -20.73
C PHE A 86 28.65 -3.19 -21.51
N ILE A 87 29.99 -3.17 -21.41
CA ILE A 87 30.87 -4.16 -22.07
C ILE A 87 30.67 -5.56 -21.46
N LYS A 88 30.58 -5.66 -20.12
CA LYS A 88 30.33 -6.91 -19.39
C LYS A 88 29.00 -7.55 -19.83
N ASP A 89 27.92 -6.77 -19.84
CA ASP A 89 26.58 -7.24 -20.16
C ASP A 89 26.47 -7.63 -21.65
N SER A 90 27.05 -6.84 -22.55
CA SER A 90 27.10 -7.15 -23.98
C SER A 90 27.91 -8.43 -24.29
N GLY A 91 29.02 -8.66 -23.58
CA GLY A 91 29.78 -9.90 -23.72
C GLY A 91 29.12 -11.12 -23.08
N ASN A 92 28.37 -10.95 -21.98
CA ASN A 92 27.55 -12.02 -21.41
C ASN A 92 26.45 -12.44 -22.40
N ALA A 93 25.79 -11.46 -23.04
CA ALA A 93 24.82 -11.70 -24.10
C ALA A 93 25.44 -12.46 -25.28
N ALA A 94 26.68 -12.16 -25.66
CA ALA A 94 27.37 -12.86 -26.75
C ALA A 94 27.55 -14.38 -26.52
N VAL A 95 27.71 -14.80 -25.25
CA VAL A 95 27.91 -16.21 -24.88
C VAL A 95 26.59 -16.91 -24.53
N HIS A 96 25.71 -16.22 -23.81
CA HIS A 96 24.54 -16.82 -23.20
C HIS A 96 23.23 -16.56 -23.94
N SER A 97 23.11 -15.50 -24.74
CA SER A 97 21.88 -15.16 -25.49
C SER A 97 21.76 -15.93 -26.81
N GLY A 98 20.53 -16.21 -27.23
CA GLY A 98 20.21 -16.74 -28.55
C GLY A 98 20.20 -15.68 -29.66
N ARG A 99 20.02 -14.39 -29.32
CA ARG A 99 19.84 -13.28 -30.28
C ARG A 99 21.14 -12.96 -31.03
N GLU A 100 21.04 -12.67 -32.33
CA GLU A 100 22.18 -12.20 -33.14
C GLU A 100 22.62 -10.81 -32.68
N ILE A 101 23.94 -10.57 -32.64
CA ILE A 101 24.54 -9.27 -32.30
C ILE A 101 24.82 -8.52 -33.61
N SER A 102 24.31 -7.29 -33.73
CA SER A 102 24.53 -6.46 -34.92
C SER A 102 25.96 -5.90 -34.96
N ARG A 103 26.39 -5.45 -36.15
CA ARG A 103 27.72 -4.84 -36.33
C ARG A 103 27.81 -3.53 -35.57
N GLU A 104 26.74 -2.76 -35.61
CA GLU A 104 26.60 -1.48 -34.93
C GLU A 104 26.72 -1.66 -33.41
N ALA A 105 26.09 -2.70 -32.86
CA ALA A 105 26.20 -3.04 -31.44
C ALA A 105 27.64 -3.45 -31.07
N ALA A 106 28.31 -4.29 -31.87
CA ALA A 106 29.70 -4.67 -31.61
C ALA A 106 30.68 -3.50 -31.73
N VAL A 107 30.47 -2.59 -32.69
CA VAL A 107 31.24 -1.35 -32.82
C VAL A 107 30.99 -0.41 -31.64
N GLY A 108 29.75 -0.32 -31.14
CA GLY A 108 29.41 0.39 -29.91
C GLY A 108 30.15 -0.17 -28.69
N VAL A 109 30.16 -1.49 -28.52
CA VAL A 109 30.91 -2.16 -27.44
C VAL A 109 32.41 -1.91 -27.55
N LEU A 110 32.97 -1.90 -28.77
CA LEU A 110 34.38 -1.56 -28.99
C LEU A 110 34.72 -0.10 -28.69
N ARG A 111 33.80 0.82 -28.99
CA ARG A 111 33.95 2.24 -28.64
C ARG A 111 33.98 2.42 -27.12
N GLU A 112 33.09 1.74 -26.40
CA GLU A 112 33.10 1.78 -24.93
C GLU A 112 34.34 1.11 -24.34
N LEU A 113 34.80 -0.01 -24.93
CA LEU A 113 36.07 -0.64 -24.56
C LEU A 113 37.25 0.30 -24.81
N PHE A 114 37.25 1.07 -25.90
CA PHE A 114 38.26 2.07 -26.17
C PHE A 114 38.29 3.14 -25.09
N HIS A 115 37.15 3.68 -24.67
CA HIS A 115 37.09 4.69 -23.60
C HIS A 115 37.55 4.12 -22.25
N PHE A 116 37.18 2.88 -21.93
CA PHE A 116 37.67 2.20 -20.73
C PHE A 116 39.19 2.01 -20.75
N CYS A 117 39.73 1.48 -21.86
CA CYS A 117 41.16 1.28 -22.05
C CYS A 117 41.92 2.61 -22.09
N PHE A 118 41.33 3.66 -22.66
CA PHE A 118 41.88 5.01 -22.68
C PHE A 118 41.99 5.57 -21.27
N TRP A 119 40.94 5.47 -20.46
CA TRP A 119 40.99 5.82 -19.04
C TRP A 119 42.06 5.02 -18.29
N LEU A 120 42.11 3.69 -18.48
CA LEU A 120 43.14 2.84 -17.87
C LEU A 120 44.55 3.33 -18.24
N ALA A 121 44.80 3.58 -19.53
CA ALA A 121 46.09 4.03 -20.00
C ALA A 121 46.42 5.47 -19.56
N ARG A 122 45.44 6.36 -19.51
CA ARG A 122 45.61 7.73 -19.04
C ARG A 122 45.98 7.75 -17.55
N SER A 123 45.23 7.01 -16.73
CA SER A 123 45.37 7.04 -15.28
C SER A 123 46.59 6.23 -14.81
N TYR A 124 46.83 5.05 -15.38
CA TYR A 124 47.81 4.09 -14.87
C TYR A 124 49.09 3.98 -15.70
N SER A 125 49.27 4.80 -16.75
CA SER A 125 50.49 4.75 -17.56
C SER A 125 51.70 5.26 -16.79
N ARG A 126 52.74 4.42 -16.70
CA ARG A 126 54.09 4.79 -16.22
C ARG A 126 54.92 5.58 -17.25
N ALA A 127 54.52 5.56 -18.51
CA ALA A 127 55.08 6.35 -19.61
C ALA A 127 54.17 7.54 -19.94
N GLU A 128 54.50 8.30 -21.01
CA GLU A 128 53.63 9.37 -21.50
C GLU A 128 52.21 8.85 -21.81
N PRO A 129 51.15 9.42 -21.20
CA PRO A 129 49.77 8.99 -21.40
C PRO A 129 49.32 9.23 -22.85
N PRO A 130 48.26 8.53 -23.32
CA PRO A 130 47.71 8.78 -24.65
C PRO A 130 47.25 10.24 -24.79
N PRO A 131 47.33 10.85 -25.98
CA PRO A 131 46.87 12.23 -26.19
C PRO A 131 45.37 12.37 -25.92
N ASP A 132 44.94 13.41 -25.19
CA ASP A 132 43.52 13.66 -24.83
C ASP A 132 42.57 13.70 -26.05
N ARG A 133 43.07 14.14 -27.21
CA ARG A 133 42.36 14.21 -28.49
C ARG A 133 42.21 12.87 -29.21
N LEU A 134 42.73 11.78 -28.66
CA LEU A 134 42.64 10.46 -29.27
C LEU A 134 41.19 9.97 -29.20
N GLN A 135 40.59 9.67 -30.34
CA GLN A 135 39.21 9.19 -30.43
C GLN A 135 39.18 7.83 -31.12
N PHE A 136 38.10 7.08 -30.87
CA PHE A 136 37.82 5.84 -31.57
C PHE A 136 37.49 6.13 -33.04
N ASP A 137 38.25 5.53 -33.96
CA ASP A 137 38.06 5.62 -35.40
C ASP A 137 37.54 4.29 -35.96
N ALA A 138 36.26 4.30 -36.35
CA ALA A 138 35.61 3.14 -36.95
C ALA A 138 36.20 2.77 -38.34
N ALA A 139 36.86 3.70 -39.03
CA ALA A 139 37.50 3.44 -40.32
C ALA A 139 38.76 2.56 -40.21
N LEU A 140 39.29 2.36 -39.00
CA LEU A 140 40.41 1.45 -38.74
C LEU A 140 39.99 -0.01 -38.60
N LEU A 141 38.67 -0.30 -38.57
CA LEU A 141 38.16 -1.66 -38.49
C LEU A 141 38.35 -2.39 -39.83
N PRO A 142 38.95 -3.59 -39.85
CA PRO A 142 39.19 -4.32 -41.10
C PRO A 142 37.89 -4.82 -41.73
N ASP A 143 37.71 -4.58 -43.03
CA ASP A 143 36.58 -5.09 -43.82
C ASP A 143 36.83 -6.56 -44.22
N PRO A 144 35.96 -7.52 -43.82
CA PRO A 144 36.26 -8.94 -43.97
C PRO A 144 36.09 -9.45 -45.41
N ARG A 145 37.13 -10.12 -45.93
CA ARG A 145 37.08 -10.86 -47.21
C ARG A 145 36.38 -12.23 -47.09
N GLU A 146 36.27 -12.82 -45.90
CA GLU A 146 35.52 -14.06 -45.62
C GLU A 146 34.81 -13.98 -44.25
N ARG A 147 33.64 -14.62 -44.17
CA ARG A 147 32.82 -14.70 -42.94
C ARG A 147 32.97 -16.08 -42.32
N VAL A 148 33.61 -16.16 -41.15
CA VAL A 148 33.60 -17.36 -40.31
C VAL A 148 32.83 -17.02 -39.05
N ARG A 149 31.67 -17.66 -38.83
CA ARG A 149 30.83 -17.48 -37.64
C ARG A 149 31.08 -18.61 -36.66
N ARG A 150 31.43 -18.29 -35.41
CA ARG A 150 31.52 -19.30 -34.34
C ARG A 150 30.15 -19.55 -33.70
N SER A 151 29.85 -20.81 -33.39
CA SER A 151 28.63 -21.21 -32.70
C SER A 151 28.68 -20.83 -31.20
N ARG A 152 27.52 -20.79 -30.54
CA ARG A 152 27.43 -20.54 -29.08
C ARG A 152 28.18 -21.60 -28.28
N GLU A 153 28.11 -22.86 -28.72
CA GLU A 153 28.82 -23.97 -28.09
C GLU A 153 30.34 -23.81 -28.25
N GLN A 154 30.81 -23.35 -29.41
CA GLN A 154 32.22 -23.05 -29.65
C GLN A 154 32.72 -21.89 -28.79
N LEU A 155 31.91 -20.86 -28.56
CA LEU A 155 32.26 -19.74 -27.67
C LEU A 155 32.26 -20.13 -26.19
N ARG A 156 31.32 -20.99 -25.76
CA ARG A 156 31.31 -21.54 -24.39
C ARG A 156 32.52 -22.43 -24.14
N ALA A 157 32.83 -23.35 -25.06
CA ALA A 157 34.02 -24.20 -24.97
C ALA A 157 35.32 -23.37 -24.96
N LEU A 158 35.39 -22.31 -25.78
CA LEU A 158 36.53 -21.38 -25.77
C LEU A 158 36.63 -20.61 -24.45
N GLN A 159 35.51 -20.22 -23.85
CA GLN A 159 35.51 -19.55 -22.54
C GLN A 159 36.04 -20.48 -21.45
N GLU A 160 35.60 -21.74 -21.43
CA GLU A 160 36.07 -22.75 -20.49
C GLU A 160 37.58 -23.01 -20.67
N GLU A 161 38.04 -23.19 -21.91
CA GLU A 161 39.47 -23.40 -22.22
C GLU A 161 40.34 -22.22 -21.76
N LEU A 162 39.90 -20.98 -22.04
CA LEU A 162 40.64 -19.77 -21.64
C LEU A 162 40.61 -19.55 -20.13
N SER A 163 39.50 -19.87 -19.45
CA SER A 163 39.40 -19.79 -17.99
C SER A 163 40.33 -20.80 -17.32
N GLU A 164 40.33 -22.06 -17.77
CA GLU A 164 41.24 -23.08 -17.22
C GLU A 164 42.71 -22.73 -17.43
N ARG A 165 43.04 -22.12 -18.57
CA ARG A 165 44.39 -21.65 -18.87
C ARG A 165 44.80 -20.52 -17.94
N ASP A 166 43.90 -19.56 -17.68
CA ASP A 166 44.13 -18.46 -16.75
C ASP A 166 44.29 -18.92 -15.31
N ASP A 167 43.48 -19.88 -14.87
CA ASP A 167 43.54 -20.42 -13.52
C ASP A 167 44.88 -21.15 -13.31
N LYS A 168 45.33 -21.92 -14.31
CA LYS A 168 46.67 -22.52 -14.31
C LYS A 168 47.79 -21.48 -14.30
N LEU A 169 47.66 -20.39 -15.07
CA LEU A 169 48.63 -19.29 -15.09
C LEU A 169 48.67 -18.56 -13.74
N THR A 170 47.52 -18.28 -13.16
CA THR A 170 47.38 -17.64 -11.84
C THR A 170 47.95 -18.52 -10.73
N GLN A 171 47.76 -19.85 -10.80
CA GLN A 171 48.39 -20.79 -9.87
C GLN A 171 49.93 -20.85 -10.02
N LEU A 172 50.44 -20.85 -11.26
CA LEU A 172 51.90 -20.84 -11.51
C LEU A 172 52.57 -19.53 -11.10
N VAL A 173 51.87 -18.40 -11.26
CA VAL A 173 52.31 -17.06 -10.85
C VAL A 173 52.22 -16.91 -9.33
N GLY A 174 51.13 -17.37 -8.71
CA GLY A 174 50.95 -17.38 -7.24
C GLY A 174 51.96 -18.26 -6.50
N GLN A 175 52.50 -19.32 -7.13
CA GLN A 175 53.60 -20.11 -6.58
C GLN A 175 54.96 -19.38 -6.60
N LYS A 176 55.12 -18.34 -7.42
CA LYS A 176 56.30 -17.45 -7.44
C LYS A 176 56.15 -16.22 -6.55
N GLU A 177 54.92 -15.81 -6.25
CA GLU A 177 54.58 -14.54 -5.59
C GLU A 177 54.24 -14.67 -4.10
N LEU A 178 54.89 -15.60 -3.39
CA LEU A 178 55.06 -15.41 -1.95
C LEU A 178 56.17 -14.35 -1.73
N ILE A 179 55.75 -13.09 -1.67
CA ILE A 179 56.52 -11.90 -1.27
C ILE A 179 57.73 -11.61 -2.18
N SER A 180 57.49 -11.12 -3.41
CA SER A 180 58.54 -10.44 -4.18
C SER A 180 58.58 -8.95 -3.83
N GLN A 181 59.75 -8.44 -3.42
CA GLN A 181 59.99 -7.00 -3.28
C GLN A 181 59.71 -6.24 -4.58
N GLU A 182 59.79 -6.94 -5.72
CA GLU A 182 59.48 -6.43 -7.05
C GLU A 182 58.00 -6.01 -7.21
N LEU A 183 57.03 -6.79 -6.69
CA LEU A 183 55.61 -6.40 -6.77
C LEU A 183 55.32 -5.14 -5.95
N LEU A 184 55.94 -5.02 -4.77
CA LEU A 184 55.83 -3.83 -3.93
C LEU A 184 56.44 -2.60 -4.62
N ALA A 185 57.61 -2.75 -5.23
CA ALA A 185 58.27 -1.69 -6.00
C ALA A 185 57.43 -1.24 -7.20
N VAL A 186 56.85 -2.17 -7.96
CA VAL A 186 55.98 -1.85 -9.10
C VAL A 186 54.70 -1.13 -8.65
N ARG A 187 54.11 -1.53 -7.51
CA ARG A 187 52.94 -0.83 -6.92
C ARG A 187 53.28 0.59 -6.49
N GLU A 188 54.47 0.82 -5.92
CA GLU A 188 54.93 2.17 -5.54
C GLU A 188 55.22 3.06 -6.74
N GLU A 189 55.88 2.53 -7.79
CA GLU A 189 56.06 3.25 -9.04
C GLU A 189 54.72 3.60 -9.70
N LEU A 190 53.76 2.68 -9.69
CA LEU A 190 52.43 2.91 -10.23
C LEU A 190 51.66 3.97 -9.45
N ALA A 191 51.73 3.96 -8.12
CA ALA A 191 51.09 4.98 -7.28
C ALA A 191 51.64 6.39 -7.57
N LYS A 192 52.94 6.52 -7.84
CA LYS A 192 53.55 7.80 -8.25
C LYS A 192 53.07 8.26 -9.63
N ALA A 193 53.00 7.34 -10.60
CA ALA A 193 52.49 7.65 -11.94
C ALA A 193 51.02 8.07 -11.91
N LEU A 194 50.20 7.35 -11.14
CA LEU A 194 48.79 7.63 -10.93
C LEU A 194 48.55 9.01 -10.33
N ALA A 195 49.26 9.37 -9.25
CA ALA A 195 49.17 10.69 -8.64
C ALA A 195 49.58 11.82 -9.62
N ALA A 196 50.59 11.59 -10.45
CA ALA A 196 51.04 12.56 -11.47
C ALA A 196 50.03 12.70 -12.62
N ASN A 197 49.36 11.62 -13.01
CA ASN A 197 48.37 11.61 -14.08
C ASN A 197 47.01 12.17 -13.65
N GLU A 198 46.59 11.93 -12.40
CA GLU A 198 45.37 12.50 -11.80
C GLU A 198 45.44 14.02 -11.65
N ALA A 199 46.64 14.59 -11.48
CA ALA A 199 46.85 16.04 -11.43
C ALA A 199 46.60 16.75 -12.78
N ARG A 200 46.49 16.01 -13.89
CA ARG A 200 46.12 16.56 -15.20
C ARG A 200 44.60 16.57 -15.34
N PRO A 201 43.96 17.70 -15.72
CA PRO A 201 42.52 17.73 -16.02
C PRO A 201 42.16 16.74 -17.13
N ASP A 202 41.06 15.99 -16.97
CA ASP A 202 40.54 15.15 -18.06
C ASP A 202 39.69 16.00 -18.98
N THR A 203 40.18 16.24 -20.20
CA THR A 203 39.48 17.00 -21.24
C THR A 203 38.87 16.11 -22.31
N HIS A 204 38.92 14.79 -22.13
CA HIS A 204 38.32 13.85 -23.07
C HIS A 204 36.79 13.99 -23.02
N ASP A 205 36.18 14.22 -24.18
CA ASP A 205 34.73 14.41 -24.28
C ASP A 205 34.01 13.07 -24.18
N TYR A 206 33.16 12.95 -23.16
CA TYR A 206 32.35 11.78 -22.90
C TYR A 206 30.83 12.02 -23.14
N SER A 207 30.34 13.19 -23.64
CA SER A 207 28.87 13.45 -23.66
C SER A 207 28.27 14.51 -24.63
N GLU A 208 27.27 14.09 -25.43
CA GLU A 208 25.97 14.79 -25.63
C GLU A 208 24.78 13.79 -25.73
N THR A 209 25.05 12.49 -25.96
CA THR A 209 24.10 11.36 -26.05
C THR A 209 23.56 10.82 -24.71
N GLU A 210 23.97 11.38 -23.56
CA GLU A 210 23.75 10.78 -22.22
C GLU A 210 22.30 10.68 -21.72
N THR A 211 21.36 11.56 -22.15
CA THR A 211 19.95 11.49 -21.66
C THR A 211 19.14 10.42 -22.39
N ARG A 212 19.35 10.30 -23.70
CA ARG A 212 18.71 9.32 -24.58
C ARG A 212 19.20 7.91 -24.29
N ASP A 213 20.52 7.71 -24.31
CA ASP A 213 21.13 6.37 -24.23
C ASP A 213 21.09 5.74 -22.82
N ARG A 214 21.04 6.52 -21.72
CA ARG A 214 21.09 5.97 -20.34
C ARG A 214 19.75 5.79 -19.66
N PHE A 215 18.78 6.69 -19.89
CA PHE A 215 17.52 6.68 -19.16
C PHE A 215 16.34 6.29 -20.05
N ILE A 216 16.20 6.99 -21.19
CA ILE A 216 15.07 6.77 -22.09
C ILE A 216 15.20 5.41 -22.79
N ASP A 217 16.38 5.11 -23.35
CA ASP A 217 16.67 3.83 -23.99
C ASP A 217 16.54 2.65 -23.01
N LEU A 218 17.00 2.82 -21.76
CA LEU A 218 16.86 1.80 -20.71
C LEU A 218 15.39 1.52 -20.40
N LEU A 219 14.57 2.55 -20.19
CA LEU A 219 13.15 2.39 -19.88
C LEU A 219 12.36 1.85 -21.08
N LEU A 220 12.75 2.21 -22.30
CA LEU A 220 12.20 1.63 -23.53
C LEU A 220 12.57 0.15 -23.62
N PHE A 221 13.82 -0.21 -23.31
CA PHE A 221 14.27 -1.59 -23.26
C PHE A 221 13.57 -2.41 -22.17
N GLU A 222 13.40 -1.87 -20.97
CA GLU A 222 12.63 -2.51 -19.87
C GLU A 222 11.16 -2.78 -20.27
N ALA A 223 10.62 -1.97 -21.17
CA ALA A 223 9.29 -2.13 -21.77
C ALA A 223 9.29 -3.03 -23.03
N GLY A 224 10.43 -3.63 -23.39
CA GLY A 224 10.57 -4.58 -24.50
C GLY A 224 10.79 -3.92 -25.87
N TRP A 225 11.21 -2.65 -25.93
CA TRP A 225 11.50 -1.94 -27.18
C TRP A 225 13.00 -2.03 -27.52
N PRO A 226 13.41 -2.79 -28.56
CA PRO A 226 14.82 -2.99 -28.89
C PRO A 226 15.49 -1.83 -29.62
N LEU A 227 14.70 -0.94 -30.25
CA LEU A 227 15.17 0.22 -31.03
C LEU A 227 16.27 -0.11 -32.05
N ALA A 228 16.09 -1.22 -32.78
CA ALA A 228 17.13 -1.82 -33.61
C ALA A 228 17.18 -1.27 -35.04
N ASP A 229 16.08 -0.68 -35.53
CA ASP A 229 16.01 -0.14 -36.89
C ASP A 229 16.35 1.37 -36.88
N GLU A 230 17.00 1.88 -37.95
CA GLU A 230 17.29 3.31 -38.08
C GLU A 230 16.02 4.19 -38.05
N ARG A 231 14.87 3.63 -38.47
CA ARG A 231 13.57 4.32 -38.44
C ARG A 231 13.01 4.54 -37.03
N ASP A 232 13.57 3.88 -36.02
CA ASP A 232 13.06 3.93 -34.65
C ASP A 232 13.49 5.23 -33.94
N ARG A 233 14.54 5.90 -34.46
CA ARG A 233 15.14 7.11 -33.88
C ARG A 233 15.20 8.23 -34.91
N GLU A 234 15.05 9.47 -34.47
CA GLU A 234 15.20 10.67 -35.33
C GLU A 234 14.36 10.59 -36.62
N TYR A 235 13.12 10.10 -36.51
CA TYR A 235 12.28 9.82 -37.66
C TYR A 235 11.78 11.13 -38.30
N GLU A 236 12.14 11.38 -39.56
CA GLU A 236 11.72 12.58 -40.29
C GLU A 236 10.21 12.58 -40.54
N VAL A 237 9.55 13.67 -40.17
CA VAL A 237 8.15 13.95 -40.49
C VAL A 237 8.00 15.23 -41.30
N GLN A 238 7.05 15.23 -42.23
CA GLN A 238 6.73 16.37 -43.08
C GLN A 238 5.39 16.99 -42.66
N GLY A 239 5.23 18.30 -42.89
CA GLY A 239 4.02 19.05 -42.53
C GLY A 239 4.13 19.87 -41.24
N MET A 240 5.33 19.98 -40.66
CA MET A 240 5.56 20.76 -39.45
C MET A 240 5.35 22.27 -39.69
N PRO A 241 4.77 23.01 -38.73
CA PRO A 241 4.53 24.46 -38.83
C PRO A 241 5.81 25.27 -38.55
N ASN A 242 6.88 24.96 -39.28
CA ASN A 242 8.16 25.66 -39.22
C ASN A 242 8.61 26.05 -40.64
N PRO A 243 9.60 26.94 -40.81
CA PRO A 243 10.00 27.45 -42.13
C PRO A 243 10.44 26.38 -43.13
N GLN A 244 10.85 25.20 -42.64
CA GLN A 244 11.36 24.09 -43.44
C GLN A 244 10.27 23.05 -43.78
N GLY A 245 9.11 23.11 -43.12
CA GLY A 245 8.04 22.12 -43.27
C GLY A 245 8.38 20.72 -42.76
N LYS A 246 9.52 20.56 -42.06
CA LYS A 246 10.10 19.27 -41.65
C LYS A 246 10.38 19.23 -40.16
N GLY A 247 10.25 18.08 -39.53
CA GLY A 247 10.73 17.85 -38.16
C GLY A 247 11.23 16.42 -37.97
N TYR A 248 11.81 16.15 -36.82
CA TYR A 248 12.39 14.84 -36.49
C TYR A 248 11.86 14.41 -35.12
N VAL A 249 11.24 13.24 -35.09
CA VAL A 249 10.70 12.66 -33.85
C VAL A 249 11.81 11.87 -33.18
N ASP A 250 12.07 12.11 -31.89
CA ASP A 250 13.20 11.47 -31.20
C ASP A 250 13.09 9.94 -31.26
N TYR A 251 11.91 9.39 -30.95
CA TYR A 251 11.62 7.97 -31.14
C TYR A 251 10.21 7.73 -31.69
N VAL A 252 10.10 6.74 -32.57
CA VAL A 252 8.81 6.19 -33.01
C VAL A 252 8.75 4.71 -32.67
N LEU A 253 7.72 4.32 -31.94
CA LEU A 253 7.50 2.96 -31.49
C LEU A 253 6.51 2.29 -32.44
N TRP A 254 6.98 1.28 -33.18
CA TRP A 254 6.25 0.69 -34.30
C TRP A 254 5.49 -0.58 -33.90
N GLY A 255 4.30 -0.74 -34.47
CA GLY A 255 3.55 -2.00 -34.40
C GLY A 255 4.12 -3.05 -35.35
N MET A 256 3.72 -4.31 -35.14
CA MET A 256 4.08 -5.41 -36.05
C MET A 256 3.52 -5.21 -37.46
N ASP A 257 2.49 -4.38 -37.60
CA ASP A 257 1.88 -3.97 -38.87
C ASP A 257 2.62 -2.82 -39.57
N GLY A 258 3.73 -2.34 -39.01
CA GLY A 258 4.54 -1.26 -39.57
C GLY A 258 3.92 0.13 -39.42
N ARG A 259 2.86 0.28 -38.61
CA ARG A 259 2.23 1.59 -38.30
C ARG A 259 2.72 2.10 -36.95
N PRO A 260 2.79 3.44 -36.74
CA PRO A 260 3.27 3.99 -35.48
C PRO A 260 2.25 3.74 -34.36
N LEU A 261 2.70 3.14 -33.26
CA LEU A 261 1.90 2.95 -32.04
C LEU A 261 2.08 4.12 -31.08
N ALA A 262 3.31 4.60 -30.92
CA ALA A 262 3.58 5.75 -30.09
C ALA A 262 4.75 6.56 -30.63
N LEU A 263 4.85 7.80 -30.15
CA LEU A 263 6.04 8.62 -30.30
C LEU A 263 6.56 9.06 -28.93
N VAL A 264 7.86 9.27 -28.84
CA VAL A 264 8.51 9.79 -27.64
C VAL A 264 9.27 11.06 -28.02
N GLU A 265 8.89 12.19 -27.41
CA GLU A 265 9.62 13.45 -27.48
C GLU A 265 10.56 13.58 -26.27
N ALA A 266 11.86 13.73 -26.51
CA ALA A 266 12.88 13.83 -25.49
C ALA A 266 13.36 15.28 -25.33
N LYS A 267 13.48 15.72 -24.08
CA LYS A 267 14.15 16.96 -23.69
C LYS A 267 15.39 16.65 -22.86
N ARG A 268 16.31 17.62 -22.81
CA ARG A 268 17.46 17.57 -21.89
C ARG A 268 16.95 17.42 -20.44
N THR A 269 17.63 16.63 -19.62
CA THR A 269 17.27 16.36 -18.21
C THR A 269 16.97 17.60 -17.37
N ARG A 270 17.67 18.71 -17.63
CA ARG A 270 17.49 19.99 -16.92
C ARG A 270 16.23 20.78 -17.34
N VAL A 271 15.56 20.36 -18.40
CA VAL A 271 14.39 21.04 -18.98
C VAL A 271 13.13 20.25 -18.62
N SER A 272 12.04 20.96 -18.31
CA SER A 272 10.75 20.31 -18.06
C SER A 272 10.26 19.60 -19.33
N PRO A 273 9.80 18.34 -19.23
CA PRO A 273 9.30 17.60 -20.39
C PRO A 273 8.06 18.27 -20.99
N LYS A 274 7.28 19.02 -20.20
CA LYS A 274 6.07 19.73 -20.65
C LYS A 274 6.34 20.73 -21.78
N GLN A 275 7.57 21.25 -21.91
CA GLN A 275 7.93 22.13 -23.04
C GLN A 275 7.84 21.41 -24.39
N GLY A 276 8.03 20.09 -24.40
CA GLY A 276 7.88 19.24 -25.59
C GLY A 276 6.44 18.88 -25.93
N GLN A 277 5.45 19.17 -25.08
CA GLN A 277 4.07 18.68 -25.26
C GLN A 277 3.46 19.11 -26.60
N GLN A 278 3.56 20.40 -26.96
CA GLN A 278 3.00 20.92 -28.20
C GLN A 278 3.74 20.35 -29.42
N GLN A 279 5.05 20.18 -29.33
CA GLN A 279 5.88 19.59 -30.39
C GLN A 279 5.51 18.12 -30.62
N ALA A 280 5.38 17.35 -29.55
CA ALA A 280 4.98 15.95 -29.58
C ALA A 280 3.59 15.77 -30.22
N LYS A 281 2.63 16.67 -29.93
CA LYS A 281 1.31 16.68 -30.60
C LYS A 281 1.44 16.93 -32.10
N LEU A 282 2.24 17.91 -32.52
CA LEU A 282 2.43 18.22 -33.94
C LEU A 282 3.08 17.05 -34.68
N TYR A 283 4.01 16.34 -34.04
CA TYR A 283 4.57 15.10 -34.58
C TYR A 283 3.53 13.99 -34.72
N ALA A 284 2.64 13.82 -33.74
CA ALA A 284 1.51 12.90 -33.86
C ALA A 284 0.58 13.29 -35.02
N ASP A 285 0.32 14.60 -35.22
CA ASP A 285 -0.50 15.12 -36.33
C ASP A 285 0.14 14.74 -37.69
N CYS A 286 1.47 14.87 -37.81
CA CYS A 286 2.19 14.50 -39.03
C CYS A 286 2.21 12.98 -39.28
N LEU A 287 2.44 12.17 -38.24
CA LEU A 287 2.46 10.71 -38.34
C LEU A 287 1.07 10.16 -38.68
N GLU A 288 0.00 10.75 -38.14
CA GLU A 288 -1.38 10.40 -38.47
C GLU A 288 -1.69 10.66 -39.94
N GLN A 289 -1.25 11.79 -40.49
CA GLN A 289 -1.41 12.11 -41.92
C GLN A 289 -0.66 11.13 -42.83
N GLN A 290 0.53 10.68 -42.42
CA GLN A 290 1.36 9.77 -43.22
C GLN A 290 0.89 8.31 -43.17
N PHE A 291 0.50 7.82 -41.98
CA PHE A 291 0.23 6.40 -41.76
C PHE A 291 -1.26 6.08 -41.52
N GLY A 292 -2.11 7.09 -41.43
CA GLY A 292 -3.55 6.92 -41.17
C GLY A 292 -3.87 6.39 -39.76
N ARG A 293 -2.92 6.47 -38.82
CA ARG A 293 -3.10 6.06 -37.42
C ARG A 293 -2.55 7.15 -36.51
N ARG A 294 -3.38 7.62 -35.58
CA ARG A 294 -2.95 8.51 -34.49
C ARG A 294 -2.05 7.75 -33.50
N PRO A 295 -0.76 8.05 -33.38
CA PRO A 295 0.07 7.41 -32.35
C PRO A 295 -0.28 7.94 -30.94
N LEU A 296 0.06 7.17 -29.92
CA LEU A 296 0.11 7.62 -28.53
C LEU A 296 1.27 8.59 -28.33
N VAL A 297 1.13 9.57 -27.44
CA VAL A 297 2.12 10.63 -27.26
C VAL A 297 2.82 10.48 -25.92
N PHE A 298 4.14 10.35 -25.94
CA PHE A 298 5.00 10.43 -24.76
C PHE A 298 5.93 11.63 -24.88
N TYR A 299 6.17 12.31 -23.76
CA TYR A 299 7.20 13.33 -23.68
C TYR A 299 7.93 13.23 -22.33
N THR A 300 9.25 13.33 -22.39
CA THR A 300 10.15 12.89 -21.32
C THR A 300 11.42 13.74 -21.26
N ASN A 301 12.02 13.83 -20.08
CA ASN A 301 13.38 14.35 -19.90
C ASN A 301 14.33 13.32 -19.27
N GLY A 302 13.90 12.06 -19.18
CA GLY A 302 14.64 10.97 -18.52
C GLY A 302 14.27 10.73 -17.06
N TYR A 303 13.86 11.75 -16.30
CA TYR A 303 13.40 11.62 -14.91
C TYR A 303 11.87 11.68 -14.77
N GLU A 304 11.25 12.54 -15.58
CA GLU A 304 9.81 12.71 -15.64
C GLU A 304 9.31 12.25 -16.99
N HIS A 305 8.28 11.40 -16.95
CA HIS A 305 7.63 10.87 -18.14
C HIS A 305 6.15 11.22 -18.10
N TRP A 306 5.65 11.69 -19.24
CA TRP A 306 4.24 12.00 -19.43
C TRP A 306 3.69 11.17 -20.56
N TYR A 307 2.46 10.71 -20.37
CA TYR A 307 1.68 9.96 -21.34
C TYR A 307 0.41 10.74 -21.68
N TRP A 308 0.12 10.84 -22.97
CA TRP A 308 -1.05 11.49 -23.50
C TRP A 308 -1.69 10.67 -24.64
N ASP A 309 -2.90 10.17 -24.39
CA ASP A 309 -3.82 9.71 -25.42
C ASP A 309 -4.82 10.81 -25.68
N ASP A 310 -4.47 11.73 -26.59
CA ASP A 310 -5.21 12.96 -26.85
C ASP A 310 -6.61 12.77 -27.44
N LYS A 311 -6.98 11.53 -27.76
CA LYS A 311 -8.34 11.15 -28.15
C LYS A 311 -9.22 10.72 -26.98
N ARG A 312 -8.64 10.39 -25.81
CA ARG A 312 -9.38 9.83 -24.66
C ARG A 312 -9.20 10.60 -23.35
N TYR A 313 -7.96 10.94 -23.00
CA TYR A 313 -7.64 11.51 -21.67
C TYR A 313 -6.61 12.65 -21.78
N PRO A 314 -6.63 13.60 -20.83
CA PRO A 314 -5.58 14.61 -20.73
C PRO A 314 -4.21 13.98 -20.40
N PRO A 315 -3.11 14.73 -20.59
CA PRO A 315 -1.79 14.25 -20.24
C PRO A 315 -1.63 13.97 -18.75
N ARG A 316 -0.91 12.90 -18.41
CA ARG A 316 -0.65 12.47 -17.03
C ARG A 316 0.77 11.91 -16.87
N ARG A 317 1.24 11.85 -15.62
CA ARG A 317 2.55 11.27 -15.30
C ARG A 317 2.47 9.73 -15.33
N VAL A 318 3.55 9.11 -15.79
CA VAL A 318 3.75 7.65 -15.79
C VAL A 318 5.17 7.32 -15.33
N GLN A 319 5.40 6.13 -14.79
CA GLN A 319 6.72 5.70 -14.29
C GLN A 319 7.58 4.96 -15.33
N GLY A 320 7.19 5.00 -16.60
CA GLY A 320 7.90 4.35 -17.70
C GLY A 320 7.07 4.32 -18.97
N PHE A 321 7.48 3.47 -19.92
CA PHE A 321 6.78 3.29 -21.20
C PHE A 321 5.89 2.04 -21.18
N LEU A 322 4.82 2.07 -21.96
CA LEU A 322 3.94 0.92 -22.15
C LEU A 322 4.63 -0.13 -23.04
N LYS A 323 4.28 -1.41 -22.85
CA LYS A 323 4.69 -2.48 -23.76
C LYS A 323 3.93 -2.39 -25.08
N ARG A 324 4.42 -3.08 -26.11
CA ARG A 324 3.81 -3.07 -27.45
C ARG A 324 2.33 -3.49 -27.43
N ASP A 325 2.00 -4.59 -26.78
CA ASP A 325 0.62 -5.10 -26.68
C ASP A 325 -0.30 -4.17 -25.89
N GLU A 326 0.24 -3.46 -24.90
CA GLU A 326 -0.45 -2.44 -24.12
C GLU A 326 -0.79 -1.21 -24.98
N MET A 327 0.17 -0.74 -25.80
CA MET A 327 -0.06 0.37 -26.74
C MET A 327 -1.05 0.00 -27.85
N GLU A 328 -0.93 -1.22 -28.40
CA GLU A 328 -1.88 -1.75 -29.39
C GLU A 328 -3.30 -1.78 -28.83
N LEU A 329 -3.46 -2.28 -27.60
CA LEU A 329 -4.76 -2.32 -26.93
C LEU A 329 -5.32 -0.91 -26.67
N ALA A 330 -4.48 0.04 -26.23
CA ALA A 330 -4.89 1.41 -26.00
C ALA A 330 -5.42 2.09 -27.28
N ILE A 331 -4.75 1.88 -28.42
CA ILE A 331 -5.20 2.38 -29.72
C ILE A 331 -6.48 1.66 -30.16
N GLN A 332 -6.53 0.33 -30.05
CA GLN A 332 -7.72 -0.47 -30.40
C GLN A 332 -8.96 -0.01 -29.63
N ARG A 333 -8.80 0.37 -28.36
CA ARG A 333 -9.90 0.86 -27.50
C ARG A 333 -10.52 2.16 -27.98
N ARG A 334 -9.89 2.94 -28.84
CA ARG A 334 -10.52 4.15 -29.40
C ARG A 334 -11.80 3.83 -30.20
N ASP A 335 -11.84 2.65 -30.81
CA ASP A 335 -12.96 2.22 -31.66
C ASP A 335 -13.73 1.01 -31.09
N SER A 336 -13.15 0.26 -30.15
CA SER A 336 -13.72 -1.00 -29.66
C SER A 336 -14.35 -0.94 -28.27
N LEU A 337 -14.29 0.21 -27.60
CA LEU A 337 -15.00 0.39 -26.33
C LEU A 337 -16.50 0.38 -26.58
N LYS A 338 -17.20 -0.39 -25.76
CA LYS A 338 -18.66 -0.34 -25.74
C LYS A 338 -19.13 0.64 -24.67
N PRO A 339 -20.28 1.30 -24.88
CA PRO A 339 -20.92 2.12 -23.86
C PRO A 339 -21.14 1.31 -22.58
N LEU A 340 -20.69 1.82 -21.43
CA LEU A 340 -20.88 1.12 -20.16
C LEU A 340 -22.32 1.21 -19.67
N GLY A 341 -23.01 2.32 -19.96
CA GLY A 341 -24.40 2.54 -19.58
C GLY A 341 -25.41 1.60 -20.25
N GLU A 342 -25.10 1.11 -21.46
CA GLU A 342 -26.03 0.30 -22.28
C GLU A 342 -25.88 -1.22 -22.06
N GLU A 343 -24.79 -1.66 -21.43
CA GLU A 343 -24.52 -3.07 -21.21
C GLU A 343 -25.05 -3.56 -19.86
N ASP A 344 -25.61 -4.76 -19.83
CA ASP A 344 -26.25 -5.34 -18.65
C ASP A 344 -25.23 -5.65 -17.55
N ILE A 345 -25.61 -5.40 -16.29
CA ILE A 345 -24.85 -5.85 -15.12
C ILE A 345 -25.28 -7.28 -14.80
N ASN A 346 -24.31 -8.16 -14.52
CA ASN A 346 -24.62 -9.56 -14.22
C ASN A 346 -25.22 -9.69 -12.81
N GLU A 347 -26.56 -9.79 -12.75
CA GLU A 347 -27.33 -9.94 -11.50
C GLU A 347 -26.95 -11.21 -10.70
N GLY A 348 -26.50 -12.27 -11.39
CA GLY A 348 -26.01 -13.48 -10.75
C GLY A 348 -24.74 -13.24 -9.91
N ILE A 349 -24.00 -12.17 -10.21
CA ILE A 349 -22.85 -11.70 -9.43
C ILE A 349 -23.29 -10.61 -8.45
N ALA A 350 -23.95 -9.55 -8.92
CA ALA A 350 -24.43 -8.45 -8.09
C ALA A 350 -25.86 -8.08 -8.48
N GLY A 351 -26.84 -8.60 -7.72
CA GLY A 351 -28.27 -8.43 -8.00
C GLY A 351 -28.99 -7.50 -7.01
N ARG A 352 -28.27 -6.89 -6.06
CA ARG A 352 -28.88 -5.92 -5.15
C ARG A 352 -28.80 -4.54 -5.76
N HIS A 353 -29.87 -3.78 -5.62
CA HIS A 353 -30.04 -2.48 -6.27
C HIS A 353 -28.91 -1.48 -6.00
N TYR A 354 -28.43 -1.38 -4.77
CA TYR A 354 -27.36 -0.46 -4.41
C TYR A 354 -26.02 -0.87 -5.04
N GLN A 355 -25.83 -2.18 -5.30
CA GLN A 355 -24.65 -2.66 -6.05
C GLN A 355 -24.76 -2.22 -7.51
N THR A 356 -25.94 -2.36 -8.12
CA THR A 356 -26.22 -1.87 -9.47
C THR A 356 -26.01 -0.37 -9.57
N ARG A 357 -26.57 0.42 -8.63
CA ARG A 357 -26.37 1.87 -8.54
C ARG A 357 -24.89 2.23 -8.44
N ALA A 358 -24.16 1.60 -7.51
CA ALA A 358 -22.72 1.83 -7.33
C ALA A 358 -21.90 1.51 -8.59
N ILE A 359 -22.18 0.38 -9.25
CA ILE A 359 -21.50 -0.03 -10.50
C ILE A 359 -21.80 0.97 -11.61
N ARG A 360 -23.06 1.38 -11.79
CA ARG A 360 -23.47 2.38 -12.78
C ARG A 360 -22.82 3.73 -12.51
N ARG A 361 -22.70 4.15 -11.25
CA ARG A 361 -22.07 5.42 -10.88
C ARG A 361 -20.57 5.44 -11.15
N VAL A 362 -19.87 4.33 -10.90
CA VAL A 362 -18.46 4.16 -11.29
C VAL A 362 -18.31 4.14 -12.82
N ALA A 363 -19.22 3.47 -13.53
CA ALA A 363 -19.24 3.46 -14.99
C ALA A 363 -19.39 4.88 -15.57
N GLU A 364 -20.34 5.68 -15.06
CA GLU A 364 -20.50 7.09 -15.45
C GLU A 364 -19.25 7.92 -15.16
N SER A 365 -18.64 7.73 -13.99
CA SER A 365 -17.42 8.43 -13.59
C SER A 365 -16.27 8.19 -14.59
N PHE A 366 -16.11 6.95 -15.07
CA PHE A 366 -15.07 6.59 -16.04
C PHE A 366 -15.41 6.99 -17.47
N GLU A 367 -16.67 6.81 -17.88
CA GLU A 367 -17.13 7.01 -19.25
C GLU A 367 -17.46 8.47 -19.56
N THR A 368 -18.32 9.07 -18.76
CA THR A 368 -18.90 10.40 -18.98
C THR A 368 -18.02 11.48 -18.38
N ASP A 369 -17.66 11.35 -17.10
CA ASP A 369 -16.89 12.38 -16.38
C ASP A 369 -15.39 12.34 -16.71
N ARG A 370 -14.95 11.27 -17.39
CA ARG A 370 -13.54 11.02 -17.74
C ARG A 370 -12.61 11.03 -16.52
N MET A 371 -13.15 10.70 -15.35
CA MET A 371 -12.38 10.45 -14.15
C MET A 371 -11.69 9.09 -14.26
N ARG A 372 -10.58 8.92 -13.55
CA ARG A 372 -9.82 7.65 -13.51
C ARG A 372 -9.81 7.02 -12.12
N LYS A 373 -10.44 7.66 -11.15
CA LYS A 373 -10.45 7.27 -9.75
C LYS A 373 -11.87 7.34 -9.22
N SER A 374 -12.28 6.32 -8.47
CA SER A 374 -13.59 6.26 -7.82
C SER A 374 -13.47 5.64 -6.43
N LEU A 375 -14.31 6.07 -5.49
CA LEU A 375 -14.35 5.58 -4.11
C LEU A 375 -15.75 5.11 -3.78
N LEU A 376 -15.88 3.85 -3.37
CA LEU A 376 -17.13 3.25 -2.91
C LEU A 376 -17.07 3.06 -1.39
N VAL A 377 -18.02 3.67 -0.68
CA VAL A 377 -18.20 3.49 0.76
C VAL A 377 -19.35 2.53 0.98
N MET A 378 -19.08 1.32 1.50
CA MET A 378 -20.12 0.30 1.69
C MET A 378 -19.96 -0.37 3.04
N ALA A 379 -21.06 -0.51 3.78
CA ALA A 379 -21.07 -1.23 5.06
C ALA A 379 -20.43 -2.62 4.97
N THR A 380 -19.84 -3.08 6.07
CA THR A 380 -19.35 -4.45 6.20
C THR A 380 -20.53 -5.41 6.40
N GLY A 381 -20.76 -6.46 5.63
CA GLY A 381 -20.52 -6.57 4.20
C GLY A 381 -21.81 -6.50 3.38
N ALA A 382 -22.12 -5.31 2.93
CA ALA A 382 -23.05 -5.09 1.82
C ALA A 382 -22.57 -5.74 0.49
N GLY A 383 -21.48 -6.53 0.47
CA GLY A 383 -21.04 -7.27 -0.70
C GLY A 383 -20.00 -6.54 -1.56
N LYS A 384 -19.12 -5.73 -0.94
CA LYS A 384 -17.99 -5.02 -1.58
C LYS A 384 -17.29 -5.86 -2.66
N THR A 385 -16.85 -7.08 -2.31
CA THR A 385 -16.15 -7.98 -3.22
C THR A 385 -17.02 -8.38 -4.42
N ARG A 386 -18.31 -8.68 -4.21
CA ARG A 386 -19.24 -9.03 -5.31
C ARG A 386 -19.50 -7.86 -6.24
N THR A 387 -19.68 -6.66 -5.68
CA THR A 387 -19.83 -5.41 -6.46
C THR A 387 -18.63 -5.20 -7.39
N VAL A 388 -17.41 -5.38 -6.89
CA VAL A 388 -16.20 -5.25 -7.72
C VAL A 388 -16.05 -6.36 -8.76
N ILE A 389 -16.42 -7.60 -8.43
CA ILE A 389 -16.39 -8.69 -9.42
C ILE A 389 -17.35 -8.37 -10.58
N ALA A 390 -18.55 -7.87 -10.28
CA ALA A 390 -19.52 -7.47 -11.31
C ALA A 390 -19.05 -6.23 -12.11
N LEU A 391 -18.45 -5.24 -11.45
CA LEU A 391 -17.82 -4.11 -12.12
C LEU A 391 -16.69 -4.58 -13.06
N SER A 392 -15.84 -5.50 -12.58
CA SER A 392 -14.74 -6.05 -13.38
C SER A 392 -15.27 -6.80 -14.60
N ASP A 393 -16.31 -7.61 -14.44
CA ASP A 393 -17.01 -8.29 -15.55
C ASP A 393 -17.52 -7.29 -16.60
N LEU A 394 -18.25 -6.25 -16.16
CA LEU A 394 -18.78 -5.21 -17.04
C LEU A 394 -17.65 -4.52 -17.82
N LEU A 395 -16.63 -4.03 -17.11
CA LEU A 395 -15.48 -3.36 -17.73
C LEU A 395 -14.74 -4.29 -18.71
N MET A 396 -14.66 -5.59 -18.42
CA MET A 396 -14.04 -6.56 -19.31
C MET A 396 -14.85 -6.84 -20.56
N ARG A 397 -16.17 -7.01 -20.45
CA ARG A 397 -17.06 -7.21 -21.60
C ARG A 397 -17.14 -6.00 -22.51
N CYS A 398 -17.05 -4.80 -21.94
CA CYS A 398 -17.06 -3.53 -22.68
C CYS A 398 -15.67 -3.11 -23.18
N ASN A 399 -14.65 -3.96 -23.01
CA ASN A 399 -13.26 -3.73 -23.38
C ASN A 399 -12.58 -2.53 -22.69
N TRP A 400 -13.14 -2.06 -21.57
CA TRP A 400 -12.53 -1.02 -20.73
C TRP A 400 -11.37 -1.54 -19.89
N ALA A 401 -11.42 -2.80 -19.47
CA ALA A 401 -10.36 -3.47 -18.74
C ALA A 401 -10.07 -4.86 -19.34
N LYS A 402 -8.80 -5.22 -19.51
CA LYS A 402 -8.33 -6.55 -19.91
C LYS A 402 -7.70 -7.27 -18.72
N ARG A 403 -6.95 -6.53 -17.89
CA ARG A 403 -6.27 -7.03 -16.69
C ARG A 403 -6.65 -6.22 -15.46
N VAL A 404 -7.06 -6.89 -14.39
CA VAL A 404 -7.49 -6.31 -13.11
C VAL A 404 -6.56 -6.77 -12.00
N LEU A 405 -6.14 -5.85 -11.13
CA LEU A 405 -5.39 -6.14 -9.91
C LEU A 405 -6.24 -5.81 -8.68
N PHE A 406 -6.46 -6.80 -7.81
CA PHE A 406 -7.11 -6.63 -6.51
C PHE A 406 -6.06 -6.66 -5.40
N LEU A 407 -6.00 -5.59 -4.62
CA LEU A 407 -5.05 -5.43 -3.50
C LEU A 407 -5.79 -5.40 -2.17
N ALA A 408 -5.29 -6.18 -1.21
CA ALA A 408 -5.76 -6.17 0.17
C ALA A 408 -4.58 -6.26 1.14
N ASP A 409 -4.77 -5.81 2.38
CA ASP A 409 -3.68 -5.72 3.37
C ASP A 409 -3.19 -7.09 3.87
N ARG A 410 -4.09 -8.10 3.92
CA ARG A 410 -3.82 -9.38 4.57
C ARG A 410 -3.94 -10.57 3.62
N ARG A 411 -3.12 -11.60 3.86
CA ARG A 411 -3.12 -12.84 3.06
C ARG A 411 -4.48 -13.56 3.07
N ALA A 412 -5.18 -13.57 4.21
CA ALA A 412 -6.51 -14.18 4.34
C ALA A 412 -7.56 -13.48 3.44
N LEU A 413 -7.56 -12.15 3.41
CA LEU A 413 -8.43 -11.34 2.54
C LEU A 413 -8.18 -11.64 1.06
N VAL A 414 -6.91 -11.70 0.66
CA VAL A 414 -6.52 -12.04 -0.72
C VAL A 414 -7.01 -13.45 -1.09
N LYS A 415 -6.86 -14.45 -0.21
CA LYS A 415 -7.36 -15.81 -0.44
C LYS A 415 -8.88 -15.83 -0.57
N GLN A 416 -9.62 -15.10 0.26
CA GLN A 416 -11.07 -15.02 0.20
C GLN A 416 -11.54 -14.37 -1.10
N ALA A 417 -10.96 -13.22 -1.47
CA ALA A 417 -11.24 -12.56 -2.74
C ALA A 417 -10.93 -13.50 -3.91
N ALA A 418 -9.82 -14.26 -3.87
CA ALA A 418 -9.45 -15.17 -4.94
C ALA A 418 -10.48 -16.30 -5.11
N ARG A 419 -11.01 -16.85 -4.00
CA ARG A 419 -12.12 -17.81 -4.03
C ARG A 419 -13.38 -17.19 -4.64
N ALA A 420 -13.73 -15.96 -4.25
CA ALA A 420 -14.90 -15.26 -4.78
C ALA A 420 -14.79 -14.98 -6.29
N PHE A 421 -13.64 -14.49 -6.76
CA PHE A 421 -13.39 -14.29 -8.19
C PHE A 421 -13.43 -15.61 -8.96
N LYS A 422 -12.87 -16.70 -8.42
CA LYS A 422 -12.94 -18.03 -9.06
C LYS A 422 -14.37 -18.55 -9.16
N ALA A 423 -15.21 -18.26 -8.18
CA ALA A 423 -16.61 -18.69 -8.17
C ALA A 423 -17.48 -17.88 -9.15
N HIS A 424 -17.31 -16.55 -9.18
CA HIS A 424 -18.21 -15.65 -9.89
C HIS A 424 -17.69 -15.17 -11.25
N LEU A 425 -16.38 -15.21 -11.49
CA LEU A 425 -15.76 -14.82 -12.76
C LEU A 425 -14.66 -15.83 -13.19
N PRO A 426 -14.97 -17.13 -13.33
CA PRO A 426 -13.97 -18.14 -13.65
C PRO A 426 -13.27 -17.92 -15.00
N ALA A 427 -13.97 -17.30 -15.97
CA ALA A 427 -13.45 -17.04 -17.31
C ALA A 427 -12.26 -16.05 -17.35
N SER A 428 -12.02 -15.31 -16.26
CA SER A 428 -10.88 -14.40 -16.14
C SER A 428 -9.60 -15.08 -15.66
N SER A 429 -9.64 -16.39 -15.35
CA SER A 429 -8.55 -17.16 -14.76
C SER A 429 -7.89 -16.43 -13.57
N PRO A 430 -8.59 -16.25 -12.43
CA PRO A 430 -8.06 -15.48 -11.30
C PRO A 430 -6.81 -16.11 -10.68
N VAL A 431 -5.72 -15.33 -10.59
CA VAL A 431 -4.41 -15.74 -10.08
C VAL A 431 -4.20 -15.15 -8.69
N ASN A 432 -3.88 -16.00 -7.71
CA ASN A 432 -3.43 -15.57 -6.39
C ASN A 432 -1.89 -15.49 -6.39
N LEU A 433 -1.33 -14.28 -6.44
CA LEU A 433 0.11 -14.04 -6.51
C LEU A 433 0.86 -14.43 -5.23
N LEU A 434 0.15 -14.75 -4.15
CA LEU A 434 0.75 -15.29 -2.92
C LEU A 434 1.09 -16.78 -3.03
N ASP A 435 0.37 -17.52 -3.87
CA ASP A 435 0.51 -18.97 -4.03
C ASP A 435 1.23 -19.29 -5.35
N GLU A 436 0.90 -18.55 -6.40
CA GLU A 436 1.42 -18.72 -7.76
C GLU A 436 2.05 -17.41 -8.23
N SER A 437 3.29 -17.15 -7.79
CA SER A 437 3.98 -15.90 -8.13
C SER A 437 4.03 -15.71 -9.64
N ASP A 438 4.23 -16.76 -10.45
CA ASP A 438 4.40 -16.72 -11.91
C ASP A 438 3.13 -16.99 -12.72
N GLY A 439 1.95 -16.99 -12.09
CA GLY A 439 0.69 -17.29 -12.77
C GLY A 439 0.32 -16.27 -13.87
N GLU A 440 -0.34 -16.74 -14.92
CA GLU A 440 -0.92 -15.93 -16.00
C GLU A 440 -2.45 -15.93 -15.93
N GLY A 441 -3.06 -14.74 -16.05
CA GLY A 441 -4.50 -14.59 -15.99
C GLY A 441 -4.94 -13.18 -16.36
N ARG A 442 -6.23 -12.88 -16.16
CA ARG A 442 -6.79 -11.54 -16.34
C ARG A 442 -7.15 -10.86 -15.02
N VAL A 443 -7.34 -11.61 -13.94
CA VAL A 443 -7.53 -11.06 -12.60
C VAL A 443 -6.40 -11.54 -11.72
N PHE A 444 -5.72 -10.61 -11.07
CA PHE A 444 -4.61 -10.88 -10.17
C PHE A 444 -4.95 -10.39 -8.78
N LEU A 445 -4.66 -11.20 -7.77
CA LEU A 445 -4.91 -10.86 -6.38
C LEU A 445 -3.60 -10.93 -5.60
N SER A 446 -3.29 -9.88 -4.84
CA SER A 446 -2.03 -9.77 -4.11
C SER A 446 -2.19 -8.95 -2.84
N THR A 447 -1.22 -9.09 -1.93
CA THR A 447 -1.06 -8.12 -0.85
C THR A 447 -0.22 -6.94 -1.33
N TYR A 448 -0.32 -5.78 -0.66
CA TYR A 448 0.51 -4.63 -1.01
C TYR A 448 2.02 -4.93 -0.96
N PRO A 449 2.57 -5.57 0.10
CA PRO A 449 4.01 -5.89 0.15
C PRO A 449 4.45 -6.84 -0.96
N THR A 450 3.64 -7.87 -1.26
CA THR A 450 3.95 -8.81 -2.34
C THR A 450 3.99 -8.10 -3.68
N MET A 451 3.02 -7.21 -3.96
CA MET A 451 3.01 -6.46 -5.22
C MET A 451 4.21 -5.50 -5.35
N MET A 452 4.66 -4.84 -4.27
CA MET A 452 5.86 -4.00 -4.31
C MET A 452 7.08 -4.76 -4.80
N ASN A 453 7.29 -5.99 -4.30
CA ASN A 453 8.42 -6.82 -4.72
C ASN A 453 8.29 -7.26 -6.18
N LEU A 454 7.08 -7.66 -6.60
CA LEU A 454 6.82 -8.15 -7.95
C LEU A 454 6.94 -7.06 -9.03
N ILE A 455 6.79 -5.77 -8.68
CA ILE A 455 7.04 -4.65 -9.59
C ILE A 455 8.53 -4.52 -9.92
N ASP A 456 9.40 -4.84 -8.97
CA ASP A 456 10.84 -4.78 -9.18
C ASP A 456 11.39 -5.97 -9.99
N ASP A 457 10.68 -7.10 -10.00
CA ASP A 457 11.05 -8.31 -10.75
C ASP A 457 11.16 -8.06 -12.27
N SER A 458 12.30 -8.50 -12.83
CA SER A 458 12.59 -8.44 -14.25
C SER A 458 13.06 -9.79 -14.79
N VAL A 459 12.72 -10.08 -16.04
CA VAL A 459 13.13 -11.28 -16.78
C VAL A 459 13.82 -10.81 -18.06
N ASP A 460 15.07 -11.22 -18.25
CA ASP A 460 15.92 -10.78 -19.38
C ASP A 460 16.04 -9.23 -19.52
N GLY A 461 15.90 -8.51 -18.39
CA GLY A 461 15.94 -7.04 -18.34
C GLY A 461 14.60 -6.35 -18.66
N GLU A 462 13.58 -7.11 -19.08
CA GLU A 462 12.22 -6.60 -19.23
C GLU A 462 11.45 -6.71 -17.91
N LYS A 463 10.73 -5.64 -17.54
CA LYS A 463 9.90 -5.65 -16.33
C LYS A 463 8.71 -6.59 -16.52
N ARG A 464 8.41 -7.44 -15.54
CA ARG A 464 7.29 -8.37 -15.63
C ARG A 464 5.96 -7.62 -15.75
N PHE A 465 5.66 -6.80 -14.75
CA PHE A 465 4.50 -5.92 -14.71
C PHE A 465 4.94 -4.51 -15.08
N GLY A 466 4.79 -4.13 -16.36
CA GLY A 466 5.05 -2.76 -16.80
C GLY A 466 3.97 -1.78 -16.30
N PRO A 467 4.19 -0.46 -16.45
CA PRO A 467 3.21 0.56 -16.02
C PRO A 467 1.82 0.37 -16.63
N GLY A 468 1.73 -0.15 -17.86
CA GLY A 468 0.47 -0.42 -18.57
C GLY A 468 -0.13 -1.79 -18.33
N HIS A 469 0.42 -2.57 -17.39
CA HIS A 469 0.01 -3.96 -17.28
C HIS A 469 -1.44 -4.08 -16.80
N PHE A 470 -1.81 -3.41 -15.71
CA PHE A 470 -3.17 -3.44 -15.19
C PHE A 470 -3.98 -2.27 -15.73
N ASP A 471 -5.20 -2.55 -16.19
CA ASP A 471 -6.15 -1.52 -16.63
C ASP A 471 -7.02 -1.01 -15.49
N LEU A 472 -7.23 -1.86 -14.48
CA LEU A 472 -7.97 -1.55 -13.26
C LEU A 472 -7.20 -2.05 -12.04
N VAL A 473 -7.01 -1.18 -11.05
CA VAL A 473 -6.53 -1.52 -9.72
C VAL A 473 -7.65 -1.27 -8.71
N VAL A 474 -7.94 -2.28 -7.90
CA VAL A 474 -8.91 -2.24 -6.82
C VAL A 474 -8.17 -2.25 -5.49
N ILE A 475 -8.49 -1.28 -4.64
CA ILE A 475 -7.94 -1.15 -3.29
C ILE A 475 -9.04 -1.54 -2.30
N ASP A 476 -8.88 -2.68 -1.62
CA ASP A 476 -9.73 -3.03 -0.49
C ASP A 476 -9.28 -2.28 0.78
N GLU A 477 -10.23 -1.85 1.60
CA GLU A 477 -9.99 -0.99 2.78
C GLU A 477 -9.17 0.26 2.42
N ALA A 478 -9.63 1.04 1.43
CA ALA A 478 -9.03 2.29 1.00
C ALA A 478 -9.15 3.39 2.07
N HIS A 479 -8.22 3.40 3.02
CA HIS A 479 -8.06 4.43 4.05
C HIS A 479 -6.67 5.06 3.99
N ARG A 480 -6.51 6.21 4.65
CA ARG A 480 -5.29 7.04 4.60
C ARG A 480 -4.00 6.26 4.86
N SER A 481 -3.95 5.41 5.88
CA SER A 481 -2.73 4.69 6.27
C SER A 481 -2.23 3.74 5.17
N VAL A 482 -3.15 3.02 4.51
CA VAL A 482 -2.82 2.15 3.36
C VAL A 482 -2.28 2.99 2.21
N TYR A 483 -2.95 4.10 1.88
CA TYR A 483 -2.48 4.92 0.77
C TYR A 483 -1.11 5.55 1.06
N GLN A 484 -0.89 6.14 2.24
CA GLN A 484 0.40 6.76 2.56
C GLN A 484 1.56 5.77 2.43
N LYS A 485 1.37 4.54 2.88
CA LYS A 485 2.40 3.50 2.85
C LYS A 485 2.61 2.90 1.46
N TYR A 486 1.55 2.75 0.67
CA TYR A 486 1.56 1.99 -0.58
C TYR A 486 1.29 2.82 -1.84
N ARG A 487 1.26 4.16 -1.71
CA ARG A 487 1.04 5.12 -2.81
C ARG A 487 1.88 4.81 -4.05
N ALA A 488 3.13 4.40 -3.86
CA ALA A 488 4.05 4.11 -4.96
C ALA A 488 3.51 3.03 -5.92
N ILE A 489 2.71 2.06 -5.44
CA ILE A 489 2.08 1.04 -6.28
C ILE A 489 1.05 1.67 -7.22
N PHE A 490 0.21 2.56 -6.68
CA PHE A 490 -0.86 3.20 -7.44
C PHE A 490 -0.33 4.24 -8.42
N ASP A 491 0.76 4.94 -8.05
CA ASP A 491 1.44 5.89 -8.92
C ASP A 491 2.28 5.18 -10.02
N TYR A 492 2.62 3.89 -9.84
CA TYR A 492 3.36 3.08 -10.82
C TYR A 492 2.48 2.62 -11.99
N PHE A 493 1.29 2.07 -11.70
CA PHE A 493 0.40 1.56 -12.72
C PHE A 493 -0.49 2.65 -13.33
N ASP A 494 -0.42 2.81 -14.65
CA ASP A 494 -1.31 3.67 -15.41
C ASP A 494 -2.70 3.03 -15.62
N SER A 495 -3.46 2.94 -14.53
CA SER A 495 -4.73 2.20 -14.45
C SER A 495 -5.90 3.08 -14.01
N LEU A 496 -7.12 2.59 -14.21
CA LEU A 496 -8.30 3.06 -13.46
C LEU A 496 -8.17 2.57 -12.01
N LEU A 497 -8.61 3.38 -11.04
CA LEU A 497 -8.50 3.08 -9.61
C LEU A 497 -9.87 3.05 -8.95
N VAL A 498 -10.18 1.97 -8.24
CA VAL A 498 -11.40 1.86 -7.43
C VAL A 498 -11.03 1.55 -5.99
N GLY A 499 -11.35 2.46 -5.07
CA GLY A 499 -11.21 2.26 -3.64
C GLY A 499 -12.49 1.71 -3.03
N LEU A 500 -12.37 0.76 -2.11
CA LEU A 500 -13.48 0.23 -1.31
C LEU A 500 -13.21 0.51 0.16
N THR A 501 -14.15 1.11 0.87
CA THR A 501 -14.03 1.29 2.32
C THR A 501 -15.35 0.99 3.02
N ALA A 502 -15.27 0.56 4.27
CA ALA A 502 -16.45 0.40 5.14
C ALA A 502 -16.60 1.52 6.18
N THR A 503 -15.62 2.43 6.26
CA THR A 503 -15.70 3.59 7.16
C THR A 503 -16.77 4.56 6.65
N PRO A 504 -17.71 5.04 7.50
CA PRO A 504 -18.76 5.96 7.08
C PRO A 504 -18.22 7.21 6.37
N LYS A 505 -18.97 7.75 5.41
CA LYS A 505 -18.49 8.83 4.51
C LYS A 505 -18.02 10.08 5.28
N ASP A 506 -18.71 10.43 6.37
CA ASP A 506 -18.39 11.61 7.20
C ASP A 506 -17.16 11.40 8.07
N GLU A 507 -16.70 10.14 8.19
CA GLU A 507 -15.55 9.73 8.99
C GLU A 507 -14.35 9.35 8.13
N VAL A 508 -14.51 9.29 6.80
CA VAL A 508 -13.39 9.08 5.88
C VAL A 508 -12.48 10.30 5.95
N ASP A 509 -11.19 10.08 6.27
CA ASP A 509 -10.19 11.15 6.36
C ASP A 509 -10.19 12.01 5.07
N ARG A 510 -10.23 13.33 5.23
CA ARG A 510 -10.11 14.36 4.17
C ARG A 510 -9.03 14.05 3.12
N ASN A 511 -7.90 13.51 3.57
CA ASN A 511 -6.83 13.10 2.69
C ASN A 511 -7.28 11.95 1.77
N THR A 512 -8.05 10.98 2.26
CA THR A 512 -8.57 9.88 1.41
C THR A 512 -9.42 10.42 0.25
N TYR A 513 -10.32 11.37 0.48
CA TYR A 513 -11.07 12.03 -0.61
C TYR A 513 -10.17 12.75 -1.59
N SER A 514 -9.21 13.53 -1.08
CA SER A 514 -8.20 14.22 -1.90
C SER A 514 -7.37 13.25 -2.77
N LEU A 515 -7.12 12.03 -2.29
CA LEU A 515 -6.36 11.00 -3.03
C LEU A 515 -7.13 10.46 -4.23
N PHE A 516 -8.44 10.31 -4.10
CA PHE A 516 -9.36 9.93 -5.17
C PHE A 516 -9.83 11.12 -6.02
N GLU A 517 -9.32 12.34 -5.76
CA GLU A 517 -9.68 13.57 -6.47
C GLU A 517 -11.19 13.90 -6.32
N LEU A 518 -11.74 13.60 -5.14
CA LEU A 518 -13.14 13.83 -4.78
C LEU A 518 -13.26 14.97 -3.75
N GLU A 519 -14.46 15.55 -3.67
CA GLU A 519 -14.82 16.49 -2.62
C GLU A 519 -14.97 15.77 -1.27
N ASP A 520 -14.62 16.47 -0.19
CA ASP A 520 -14.69 15.91 1.17
C ASP A 520 -16.13 15.53 1.54
N GLY A 521 -16.33 14.28 1.98
CA GLY A 521 -17.64 13.74 2.35
C GLY A 521 -18.49 13.26 1.18
N VAL A 522 -18.01 13.38 -0.06
CA VAL A 522 -18.76 13.02 -1.28
C VAL A 522 -18.05 11.87 -2.01
N PRO A 523 -18.25 10.60 -1.58
CA PRO A 523 -17.74 9.45 -2.31
C PRO A 523 -18.46 9.29 -3.65
N THR A 524 -17.93 8.44 -4.54
CA THR A 524 -18.59 8.13 -5.82
C THR A 524 -19.96 7.51 -5.60
N ASP A 525 -20.07 6.59 -4.64
CA ASP A 525 -21.33 6.07 -4.13
C ASP A 525 -21.16 5.65 -2.66
N HIS A 526 -22.24 5.66 -1.89
CA HIS A 526 -22.24 5.23 -0.49
C HIS A 526 -23.46 4.37 -0.15
N TYR A 527 -23.25 3.35 0.68
CA TYR A 527 -24.31 2.52 1.23
C TYR A 527 -24.02 2.20 2.69
N SER A 528 -24.80 2.81 3.59
CA SER A 528 -24.53 2.80 5.04
C SER A 528 -24.98 1.49 5.71
N LEU A 529 -24.59 1.31 6.97
CA LEU A 529 -25.08 0.18 7.77
C LEU A 529 -26.58 0.29 8.02
N ASP A 530 -27.08 1.51 8.26
CA ASP A 530 -28.49 1.75 8.57
C ASP A 530 -29.38 1.47 7.36
N GLU A 531 -28.94 1.87 6.17
CA GLU A 531 -29.60 1.52 4.91
C GLU A 531 -29.60 0.00 4.71
N ALA A 532 -28.47 -0.66 4.94
CA ALA A 532 -28.34 -2.11 4.80
C ALA A 532 -29.23 -2.90 5.78
N VAL A 533 -29.42 -2.38 6.99
CA VAL A 533 -30.33 -2.95 7.99
C VAL A 533 -31.78 -2.68 7.61
N ARG A 534 -32.11 -1.46 7.19
CA ARG A 534 -33.45 -1.05 6.75
C ARG A 534 -33.93 -1.84 5.53
N ASP A 535 -33.02 -2.14 4.62
CA ASP A 535 -33.29 -2.95 3.43
C ASP A 535 -33.30 -4.47 3.72
N GLY A 536 -33.05 -4.89 4.96
CA GLY A 536 -33.05 -6.31 5.35
C GLY A 536 -31.85 -7.11 4.83
N TYR A 537 -30.80 -6.46 4.34
CA TYR A 537 -29.59 -7.13 3.85
C TYR A 537 -28.55 -7.41 4.94
N LEU A 538 -28.66 -6.74 6.08
CA LEU A 538 -27.88 -6.93 7.30
C LEU A 538 -28.81 -6.92 8.51
N VAL A 539 -28.36 -7.50 9.62
CA VAL A 539 -29.07 -7.44 10.91
C VAL A 539 -28.53 -6.31 11.79
N PRO A 540 -29.39 -5.67 12.61
CA PRO A 540 -28.97 -4.62 13.53
C PRO A 540 -28.16 -5.18 14.73
N PRO A 541 -27.22 -4.40 15.27
CA PRO A 541 -26.64 -4.67 16.58
C PRO A 541 -27.60 -4.30 17.71
N VAL A 542 -27.54 -5.06 18.80
CA VAL A 542 -28.03 -4.65 20.12
C VAL A 542 -26.79 -4.29 20.95
N ALA A 543 -26.52 -3.00 21.09
CA ALA A 543 -25.35 -2.48 21.77
C ALA A 543 -25.60 -2.38 23.28
N ILE A 544 -24.85 -3.18 24.05
CA ILE A 544 -25.01 -3.38 25.49
C ILE A 544 -23.73 -2.89 26.17
N SER A 545 -23.81 -1.76 26.86
CA SER A 545 -22.72 -1.29 27.72
C SER A 545 -22.84 -1.93 29.09
N VAL A 546 -21.75 -2.54 29.55
CA VAL A 546 -21.64 -3.19 30.85
C VAL A 546 -20.47 -2.57 31.62
N PRO A 547 -20.72 -1.60 32.51
CA PRO A 547 -19.67 -0.94 33.25
C PRO A 547 -18.88 -1.91 34.14
N LEU A 548 -17.55 -1.92 34.01
CA LEU A 548 -16.65 -2.51 35.00
C LEU A 548 -15.85 -1.40 35.68
N LYS A 549 -15.83 -1.40 37.01
CA LYS A 549 -15.15 -0.34 37.78
C LYS A 549 -13.67 -0.28 37.43
N PHE A 550 -12.94 -1.39 37.51
CA PHE A 550 -11.49 -1.38 37.26
C PHE A 550 -11.12 -0.99 35.83
N GLN A 551 -11.91 -1.42 34.84
CA GLN A 551 -11.65 -1.08 33.44
C GLN A 551 -11.89 0.40 33.12
N ARG A 552 -12.70 1.09 33.92
CA ARG A 552 -13.09 2.50 33.72
C ARG A 552 -12.28 3.46 34.59
N GLU A 553 -12.05 3.10 35.85
CA GLU A 553 -11.50 3.98 36.87
C GLU A 553 -10.09 3.57 37.34
N GLY A 554 -9.68 2.34 37.08
CA GLY A 554 -8.46 1.75 37.64
C GLY A 554 -8.68 1.12 39.00
N ILE A 555 -7.60 0.81 39.71
CA ILE A 555 -7.60 0.17 41.04
C ILE A 555 -6.88 1.10 42.01
N ARG A 556 -7.46 1.35 43.18
CA ARG A 556 -6.88 2.20 44.24
C ARG A 556 -6.72 1.39 45.51
N TYR A 557 -5.55 1.45 46.13
CA TYR A 557 -5.21 0.68 47.34
C TYR A 557 -6.21 0.92 48.48
N ASP A 558 -6.57 2.18 48.72
CA ASP A 558 -7.50 2.58 49.78
C ASP A 558 -8.93 2.05 49.60
N GLU A 559 -9.28 1.62 48.38
CA GLU A 559 -10.60 1.11 48.03
C GLU A 559 -10.66 -0.44 48.04
N LEU A 560 -9.54 -1.13 48.31
CA LEU A 560 -9.46 -2.59 48.41
C LEU A 560 -9.84 -3.09 49.82
N SER A 561 -10.34 -4.33 49.91
CA SER A 561 -10.52 -5.00 51.20
C SER A 561 -9.17 -5.26 51.88
N GLU A 562 -9.16 -5.51 53.19
CA GLU A 562 -7.90 -5.76 53.92
C GLU A 562 -7.18 -7.00 53.39
N GLU A 563 -7.90 -8.06 53.00
CA GLU A 563 -7.31 -9.24 52.36
C GLU A 563 -6.75 -8.94 50.96
N ALA A 564 -7.40 -8.04 50.21
CA ALA A 564 -6.93 -7.60 48.91
C ALA A 564 -5.72 -6.66 49.01
N LYS A 565 -5.62 -5.86 50.09
CA LYS A 565 -4.42 -5.07 50.42
C LYS A 565 -3.25 -5.97 50.78
N GLU A 566 -3.45 -7.00 51.60
CA GLU A 566 -2.40 -8.00 51.87
C GLU A 566 -1.91 -8.69 50.59
N GLN A 567 -2.83 -9.01 49.67
CA GLN A 567 -2.47 -9.53 48.34
C GLN A 567 -1.71 -8.48 47.52
N TRP A 568 -2.19 -7.23 47.48
CA TRP A 568 -1.55 -6.11 46.78
C TRP A 568 -0.12 -5.87 47.25
N ASP A 569 0.11 -5.96 48.56
CA ASP A 569 1.42 -5.80 49.19
C ASP A 569 2.34 -7.00 48.93
N ALA A 570 1.77 -8.17 48.64
CA ALA A 570 2.49 -9.39 48.28
C ALA A 570 2.75 -9.55 46.77
N LEU A 571 2.17 -8.68 45.92
CA LEU A 571 2.42 -8.69 44.48
C LEU A 571 3.86 -8.22 44.18
N ASP A 572 4.48 -8.91 43.23
CA ASP A 572 5.77 -8.51 42.69
C ASP A 572 5.55 -7.42 41.62
N TRP A 573 5.64 -6.16 42.04
CA TRP A 573 5.36 -4.99 41.19
C TRP A 573 6.45 -4.67 40.15
N ASP A 574 7.55 -5.44 40.10
CA ASP A 574 8.65 -5.28 39.13
C ASP A 574 9.25 -3.84 39.15
N GLU A 575 9.12 -3.10 40.27
CA GLU A 575 9.71 -1.77 40.47
C GLU A 575 11.03 -1.90 41.25
N GLU A 576 12.13 -1.41 40.65
CA GLU A 576 13.50 -1.49 41.19
C GLU A 576 13.68 -0.79 42.55
N ASP A 577 12.77 0.10 42.94
CA ASP A 577 12.78 0.85 44.20
C ASP A 577 12.02 0.16 45.36
N GLY A 578 11.27 -0.93 45.08
CA GLY A 578 10.45 -1.61 46.09
C GLY A 578 9.26 -0.80 46.61
N GLU A 579 8.86 0.28 45.92
CA GLU A 579 7.65 1.03 46.24
C GLU A 579 6.41 0.30 45.68
N ILE A 580 5.45 0.03 46.54
CA ILE A 580 4.15 -0.53 46.18
C ILE A 580 3.27 0.64 45.72
N PRO A 581 2.71 0.63 44.51
CA PRO A 581 1.92 1.75 44.02
C PRO A 581 0.61 1.91 44.80
N ASP A 582 0.25 3.15 45.16
CA ASP A 582 -1.03 3.47 45.84
C ASP A 582 -2.24 3.32 44.90
N SER A 583 -2.02 3.35 43.58
CA SER A 583 -3.07 3.13 42.57
C SER A 583 -2.51 2.70 41.22
N VAL A 584 -3.34 1.99 40.45
CA VAL A 584 -3.08 1.62 39.06
C VAL A 584 -4.18 2.23 38.19
N ASP A 585 -3.78 2.99 37.17
CA ASP A 585 -4.75 3.63 36.27
C ASP A 585 -5.50 2.62 35.39
N ALA A 586 -6.66 3.03 34.86
CA ALA A 586 -7.47 2.19 33.98
C ALA A 586 -6.71 1.72 32.73
N ASN A 587 -5.76 2.50 32.21
CA ASN A 587 -5.00 2.12 31.02
C ASN A 587 -4.04 0.95 31.32
N ALA A 588 -3.45 0.91 32.51
CA ALA A 588 -2.59 -0.16 32.99
C ALA A 588 -3.37 -1.46 33.26
N VAL A 589 -4.57 -1.35 33.86
CA VAL A 589 -5.52 -2.48 34.00
C VAL A 589 -5.92 -3.04 32.62
N ASN A 590 -5.99 -2.18 31.61
CA ASN A 590 -6.28 -2.58 30.23
C ASN A 590 -5.05 -3.05 29.44
N GLN A 591 -3.84 -3.10 30.01
CA GLN A 591 -2.59 -3.42 29.28
C GLN A 591 -1.79 -4.57 29.87
N TRP A 592 -1.49 -4.54 31.17
CA TRP A 592 -0.54 -5.48 31.79
C TRP A 592 -0.97 -5.96 33.19
N LEU A 593 -2.01 -5.39 33.81
CA LEU A 593 -2.60 -5.92 35.04
C LEU A 593 -3.92 -6.62 34.71
N PHE A 594 -3.99 -7.94 34.88
CA PHE A 594 -5.17 -8.74 34.58
C PHE A 594 -5.82 -9.26 35.85
N ASN A 595 -7.05 -8.85 36.11
CA ASN A 595 -7.79 -9.27 37.30
C ASN A 595 -8.70 -10.47 37.02
N ARG A 596 -8.57 -11.52 37.83
CA ARG A 596 -9.29 -12.78 37.71
C ARG A 596 -10.80 -12.60 37.87
N ASP A 597 -11.23 -11.95 38.94
CA ASP A 597 -12.66 -11.74 39.22
C ASP A 597 -13.34 -10.90 38.12
N THR A 598 -12.64 -9.91 37.53
CA THR A 598 -13.11 -9.16 36.36
C THR A 598 -13.38 -10.08 35.17
N VAL A 599 -12.42 -10.92 34.78
CA VAL A 599 -12.57 -11.86 33.65
C VAL A 599 -13.67 -12.89 33.94
N ASP A 600 -13.72 -13.43 35.15
CA ASP A 600 -14.73 -14.41 35.56
C ASP A 600 -16.15 -13.81 35.49
N LYS A 601 -16.33 -12.55 35.90
CA LYS A 601 -17.60 -11.81 35.80
C LYS A 601 -18.01 -11.58 34.35
N VAL A 602 -17.07 -11.16 33.49
CA VAL A 602 -17.32 -11.00 32.04
C VAL A 602 -17.76 -12.31 31.39
N LEU A 603 -17.03 -13.40 31.66
CA LEU A 603 -17.32 -14.72 31.08
C LEU A 603 -18.65 -15.29 31.60
N ARG A 604 -18.96 -15.11 32.88
CA ARG A 604 -20.25 -15.49 33.46
C ARG A 604 -21.40 -14.71 32.81
N HIS A 605 -21.27 -13.39 32.76
CA HIS A 605 -22.27 -12.52 32.14
C HIS A 605 -22.52 -12.90 30.68
N LEU A 606 -21.46 -13.14 29.90
CA LEU A 606 -21.57 -13.62 28.52
C LEU A 606 -22.32 -14.96 28.41
N MET A 607 -21.98 -15.95 29.25
CA MET A 607 -22.61 -17.28 29.20
C MET A 607 -24.08 -17.28 29.65
N GLU A 608 -24.46 -16.32 30.49
CA GLU A 608 -25.83 -16.15 30.97
C GLU A 608 -26.70 -15.34 30.00
N ARG A 609 -26.16 -14.24 29.45
CA ARG A 609 -26.92 -13.22 28.70
C ARG A 609 -26.73 -13.28 27.19
N GLY A 610 -25.64 -13.89 26.73
CA GLY A 610 -25.33 -14.02 25.30
C GLY A 610 -26.38 -14.84 24.55
N ILE A 611 -26.58 -14.52 23.27
CA ILE A 611 -27.47 -15.26 22.37
C ILE A 611 -27.02 -16.72 22.29
N LYS A 612 -27.99 -17.62 22.47
CA LYS A 612 -27.81 -19.08 22.45
C LYS A 612 -28.49 -19.69 21.22
N VAL A 613 -27.94 -20.80 20.75
CA VAL A 613 -28.42 -21.64 19.64
C VAL A 613 -28.84 -23.01 20.18
N ASP A 614 -29.26 -23.91 19.29
CA ASP A 614 -29.68 -25.28 19.63
C ASP A 614 -30.79 -25.32 20.71
N GLY A 615 -31.83 -24.49 20.55
CA GLY A 615 -32.94 -24.41 21.50
C GLY A 615 -32.61 -23.68 22.81
N GLY A 616 -31.47 -23.00 22.87
CA GLY A 616 -31.03 -22.23 24.05
C GLY A 616 -30.01 -22.94 24.92
N ASP A 617 -29.57 -24.15 24.54
CA ASP A 617 -28.64 -24.97 25.32
C ASP A 617 -27.17 -24.58 25.12
N THR A 618 -26.82 -24.09 23.92
CA THR A 618 -25.43 -23.79 23.55
C THR A 618 -25.26 -22.30 23.27
N LEU A 619 -24.19 -21.67 23.76
CA LEU A 619 -23.85 -20.30 23.33
C LEU A 619 -23.61 -20.27 21.82
N GLY A 620 -24.20 -19.29 21.11
CA GLY A 620 -23.91 -19.08 19.70
C GLY A 620 -22.46 -18.64 19.47
N LYS A 621 -22.03 -18.65 18.20
CA LYS A 621 -20.67 -18.26 17.81
C LYS A 621 -20.37 -16.85 18.32
N THR A 622 -19.27 -16.73 19.05
CA THR A 622 -18.92 -15.53 19.81
C THR A 622 -17.47 -15.12 19.53
N ILE A 623 -17.23 -13.83 19.32
CA ILE A 623 -15.87 -13.28 19.21
C ILE A 623 -15.61 -12.39 20.42
N ILE A 624 -14.51 -12.66 21.13
CA ILE A 624 -14.02 -11.82 22.21
C ILE A 624 -12.75 -11.12 21.73
N PHE A 625 -12.79 -9.79 21.71
CA PHE A 625 -11.69 -8.94 21.28
C PHE A 625 -10.79 -8.60 22.47
N ALA A 626 -9.70 -9.36 22.59
CA ALA A 626 -8.70 -9.18 23.65
C ALA A 626 -7.68 -8.10 23.28
N LYS A 627 -7.03 -7.54 24.30
CA LYS A 627 -6.04 -6.46 24.14
C LYS A 627 -4.75 -6.93 23.45
N ASN A 628 -4.17 -8.00 23.95
CA ASN A 628 -2.89 -8.59 23.54
C ASN A 628 -2.96 -10.11 23.74
N ASN A 629 -1.92 -10.83 23.33
CA ASN A 629 -1.92 -12.30 23.38
C ASN A 629 -2.02 -12.82 24.82
N ASP A 630 -1.27 -12.23 25.76
CA ASP A 630 -1.30 -12.62 27.17
C ASP A 630 -2.70 -12.48 27.78
N HIS A 631 -3.43 -11.39 27.45
CA HIS A 631 -4.81 -11.23 27.87
C HIS A 631 -5.73 -12.30 27.25
N ALA A 632 -5.55 -12.64 25.97
CA ALA A 632 -6.35 -13.68 25.32
C ALA A 632 -6.12 -15.06 25.95
N GLU A 633 -4.85 -15.42 26.23
CA GLU A 633 -4.48 -16.66 26.91
C GLU A 633 -5.03 -16.71 28.34
N PHE A 634 -4.95 -15.60 29.07
CA PHE A 634 -5.53 -15.50 30.41
C PHE A 634 -7.06 -15.69 30.40
N ILE A 635 -7.78 -15.12 29.42
CA ILE A 635 -9.23 -15.35 29.28
C ILE A 635 -9.52 -16.82 28.98
N GLU A 636 -8.73 -17.48 28.11
CA GLU A 636 -8.88 -18.92 27.82
C GLU A 636 -8.67 -19.79 29.07
N GLU A 637 -7.63 -19.49 29.85
CA GLU A 637 -7.34 -20.17 31.11
C GLU A 637 -8.49 -20.03 32.11
N ARG A 638 -8.96 -18.80 32.33
CA ARG A 638 -10.10 -18.52 33.22
C ARG A 638 -11.37 -19.21 32.75
N PHE A 639 -11.64 -19.22 31.44
CA PHE A 639 -12.78 -19.93 30.87
C PHE A 639 -12.71 -21.44 31.17
N ASN A 640 -11.56 -22.06 30.93
CA ASN A 640 -11.37 -23.49 31.16
C ASN A 640 -11.44 -23.86 32.65
N ALA A 641 -10.99 -22.97 33.54
CA ALA A 641 -11.11 -23.14 34.99
C ALA A 641 -12.58 -23.07 35.45
N ASN A 642 -13.39 -22.17 34.88
CA ASN A 642 -14.78 -21.99 35.26
C ASN A 642 -15.71 -23.04 34.60
N TYR A 643 -15.35 -23.55 33.42
CA TYR A 643 -16.16 -24.50 32.64
C TYR A 643 -15.38 -25.78 32.24
N PRO A 644 -14.83 -26.56 33.20
CA PRO A 644 -13.96 -27.70 32.90
C PRO A 644 -14.66 -28.83 32.12
N HIS A 645 -15.99 -28.93 32.22
CA HIS A 645 -16.79 -29.90 31.49
C HIS A 645 -16.78 -29.70 29.97
N LEU A 646 -16.39 -28.51 29.49
CA LEU A 646 -16.24 -28.16 28.07
C LEU A 646 -14.87 -28.53 27.49
N LYS A 647 -14.00 -29.16 28.29
CA LYS A 647 -12.76 -29.86 27.87
C LYS A 647 -11.78 -29.03 27.04
N GLY A 648 -11.72 -27.71 27.22
CA GLY A 648 -10.77 -26.85 26.52
C GLY A 648 -11.00 -26.69 25.02
N GLN A 649 -12.15 -27.12 24.49
CA GLN A 649 -12.46 -27.03 23.06
C GLN A 649 -13.40 -25.88 22.73
N PHE A 650 -14.13 -25.36 23.72
CA PHE A 650 -15.22 -24.42 23.51
C PHE A 650 -14.74 -22.98 23.29
N ALA A 651 -13.73 -22.53 24.04
CA ALA A 651 -13.05 -21.26 23.85
C ALA A 651 -11.63 -21.52 23.37
N ARG A 652 -11.21 -20.85 22.29
CA ARG A 652 -9.84 -20.97 21.74
C ARG A 652 -9.23 -19.63 21.37
N VAL A 653 -7.95 -19.45 21.67
CA VAL A 653 -7.13 -18.32 21.21
C VAL A 653 -6.82 -18.46 19.72
N ILE A 654 -7.14 -17.41 18.96
CA ILE A 654 -6.88 -17.29 17.52
C ILE A 654 -6.10 -15.98 17.29
N THR A 655 -4.77 -16.07 17.35
CA THR A 655 -3.85 -14.93 17.14
C THR A 655 -2.68 -15.35 16.24
N TYR A 656 -1.90 -14.37 15.78
CA TYR A 656 -0.76 -14.62 14.89
C TYR A 656 0.34 -15.46 15.55
N ALA A 657 0.38 -15.51 16.89
CA ALA A 657 1.33 -16.31 17.66
C ALA A 657 0.96 -17.82 17.64
N VAL A 658 -0.31 -18.15 17.39
CA VAL A 658 -0.80 -19.52 17.36
C VAL A 658 -0.37 -20.21 16.06
N LYS A 659 0.41 -21.28 16.18
CA LYS A 659 0.73 -22.14 15.04
C LYS A 659 -0.57 -22.75 14.49
N TYR A 660 -0.77 -22.63 13.18
CA TYR A 660 -1.98 -23.11 12.48
C TYR A 660 -3.28 -22.35 12.80
N ALA A 661 -3.21 -21.05 13.10
CA ALA A 661 -4.40 -20.22 13.31
C ALA A 661 -5.41 -20.27 12.14
N ASP A 662 -4.96 -20.40 10.90
CA ASP A 662 -5.83 -20.57 9.72
C ASP A 662 -6.79 -21.77 9.87
N THR A 663 -6.33 -22.87 10.46
CA THR A 663 -7.16 -24.07 10.66
C THR A 663 -8.25 -23.83 11.71
N LEU A 664 -7.93 -23.12 12.80
CA LEU A 664 -8.91 -22.75 13.82
C LEU A 664 -9.95 -21.77 13.27
N ILE A 665 -9.57 -20.87 12.36
CA ILE A 665 -10.51 -19.99 11.67
C ILE A 665 -11.47 -20.79 10.80
N ASP A 666 -10.96 -21.74 10.01
CA ASP A 666 -11.78 -22.60 9.16
C ASP A 666 -12.76 -23.45 10.01
N GLU A 667 -12.32 -23.96 11.16
CA GLU A 667 -13.18 -24.69 12.11
C GLU A 667 -14.20 -23.79 12.80
N PHE A 668 -13.80 -22.61 13.25
CA PHE A 668 -14.72 -21.64 13.88
C PHE A 668 -15.81 -21.18 12.92
N SER A 669 -15.50 -21.07 11.61
CA SER A 669 -16.42 -20.66 10.55
C SER A 669 -17.50 -21.70 10.22
N ASP A 670 -17.38 -22.93 10.72
CA ASP A 670 -18.34 -24.02 10.52
C ASP A 670 -19.26 -24.16 11.74
N ARG A 671 -20.59 -24.03 11.52
CA ARG A 671 -21.64 -24.18 12.55
C ARG A 671 -21.49 -25.39 13.44
N ARG A 672 -21.04 -26.50 12.86
CA ARG A 672 -21.05 -27.82 13.51
C ARG A 672 -19.75 -28.10 14.26
N LYS A 673 -18.75 -27.24 14.13
CA LYS A 673 -17.43 -27.43 14.70
C LYS A 673 -17.17 -26.48 15.85
N MET A 674 -16.27 -26.91 16.72
CA MET A 674 -15.68 -26.09 17.77
C MET A 674 -14.52 -25.28 17.19
N PRO A 675 -14.15 -24.13 17.78
CA PRO A 675 -14.69 -23.54 19.01
C PRO A 675 -16.04 -22.81 18.82
N GLN A 676 -16.71 -22.48 19.94
CA GLN A 676 -17.86 -21.55 19.97
C GLN A 676 -17.43 -20.12 20.33
N ILE A 677 -16.36 -19.97 21.11
CA ILE A 677 -15.77 -18.68 21.48
C ILE A 677 -14.40 -18.56 20.84
N ALA A 678 -14.21 -17.55 20.01
CA ALA A 678 -12.91 -17.20 19.45
C ALA A 678 -12.33 -15.98 20.17
N LEU A 679 -11.18 -16.17 20.81
CA LEU A 679 -10.43 -15.11 21.51
C LEU A 679 -9.42 -14.53 20.52
N SER A 680 -9.64 -13.29 20.07
CA SER A 680 -8.86 -12.68 18.97
C SER A 680 -8.11 -11.43 19.41
N VAL A 681 -6.90 -11.30 18.87
CA VAL A 681 -6.07 -10.09 18.89
C VAL A 681 -5.79 -9.68 17.45
N ASP A 682 -6.49 -8.66 16.97
CA ASP A 682 -6.40 -8.08 15.62
C ASP A 682 -6.73 -9.03 14.45
N MET A 683 -6.75 -10.36 14.64
CA MET A 683 -6.92 -11.35 13.56
C MET A 683 -8.35 -11.45 13.03
N LEU A 684 -9.34 -11.55 13.91
CA LEU A 684 -10.77 -11.59 13.57
C LEU A 684 -11.42 -10.19 13.51
N ASP A 685 -10.65 -9.14 13.80
CA ASP A 685 -11.12 -7.75 13.76
C ASP A 685 -11.51 -7.33 12.34
N THR A 686 -10.84 -7.90 11.32
CA THR A 686 -11.08 -7.58 9.90
C THR A 686 -11.14 -8.83 9.03
N GLY A 687 -12.02 -8.81 8.03
CA GLY A 687 -11.84 -9.62 6.82
C GLY A 687 -12.21 -11.10 6.88
N ILE A 688 -12.76 -11.62 7.97
CA ILE A 688 -13.29 -12.99 8.04
C ILE A 688 -14.82 -12.94 8.08
N ASP A 689 -15.45 -13.75 7.23
CA ASP A 689 -16.89 -13.73 6.98
C ASP A 689 -17.56 -14.96 7.61
N ILE A 690 -18.13 -14.78 8.80
CA ILE A 690 -18.78 -15.85 9.57
C ILE A 690 -20.21 -15.43 9.91
N PRO A 691 -21.21 -15.81 9.09
CA PRO A 691 -22.58 -15.36 9.26
C PRO A 691 -23.22 -15.70 10.62
N GLU A 692 -22.76 -16.80 11.22
CA GLU A 692 -23.30 -17.40 12.44
C GLU A 692 -22.91 -16.65 13.73
N VAL A 693 -21.98 -15.69 13.65
CA VAL A 693 -21.57 -14.91 14.83
C VAL A 693 -22.74 -14.08 15.33
N VAL A 694 -23.13 -14.29 16.58
CA VAL A 694 -24.29 -13.62 17.23
C VAL A 694 -23.91 -12.82 18.46
N ASN A 695 -22.70 -13.01 19.00
CA ASN A 695 -22.20 -12.24 20.14
C ASN A 695 -20.82 -11.67 19.83
N LEU A 696 -20.64 -10.37 20.06
CA LEU A 696 -19.35 -9.69 20.03
C LEU A 696 -19.05 -9.13 21.42
N VAL A 697 -17.84 -9.35 21.90
CA VAL A 697 -17.40 -8.89 23.22
C VAL A 697 -16.20 -7.98 23.07
N PHE A 698 -16.39 -6.71 23.40
CA PHE A 698 -15.37 -5.67 23.37
C PHE A 698 -14.68 -5.65 24.74
N PHE A 699 -13.58 -6.40 24.85
CA PHE A 699 -12.78 -6.48 26.07
C PHE A 699 -11.41 -5.81 25.89
N LYS A 700 -11.42 -4.70 25.16
CA LYS A 700 -10.28 -3.80 24.95
C LYS A 700 -10.78 -2.40 24.62
N LEU A 701 -9.97 -1.40 24.97
CA LEU A 701 -10.16 -0.03 24.50
C LEU A 701 -9.83 0.11 23.00
N VAL A 702 -10.78 0.61 22.23
CA VAL A 702 -10.70 0.88 20.79
C VAL A 702 -10.74 2.38 20.58
N ARG A 703 -9.69 2.95 19.98
CA ARG A 703 -9.57 4.40 19.71
C ARG A 703 -9.72 4.79 18.24
N SER A 704 -9.58 3.82 17.34
CA SER A 704 -9.79 4.02 15.90
C SER A 704 -11.23 3.69 15.54
N LYS A 705 -11.92 4.65 14.92
CA LYS A 705 -13.28 4.51 14.41
C LYS A 705 -13.37 3.41 13.35
N THR A 706 -12.41 3.39 12.42
CA THR A 706 -12.32 2.34 11.38
C THR A 706 -12.29 0.94 11.99
N LYS A 707 -11.44 0.69 13.00
CA LYS A 707 -11.40 -0.62 13.69
C LYS A 707 -12.70 -0.94 14.41
N PHE A 708 -13.32 0.04 15.07
CA PHE A 708 -14.60 -0.14 15.76
C PHE A 708 -15.71 -0.63 14.81
N TRP A 709 -15.91 0.06 13.69
CA TRP A 709 -16.90 -0.34 12.68
C TRP A 709 -16.58 -1.69 12.01
N GLN A 710 -15.29 -1.99 11.80
CA GLN A 710 -14.87 -3.29 11.26
C GLN A 710 -15.15 -4.45 12.23
N MET A 711 -14.96 -4.23 13.54
CA MET A 711 -15.29 -5.19 14.61
C MET A 711 -16.81 -5.37 14.71
N LEU A 712 -17.57 -4.27 14.75
CA LEU A 712 -19.04 -4.30 14.80
C LEU A 712 -19.64 -5.05 13.59
N GLY A 713 -19.08 -4.80 12.41
CA GLY A 713 -19.46 -5.45 11.15
C GLY A 713 -19.28 -6.97 11.11
N ARG A 714 -18.64 -7.61 12.11
CA ARG A 714 -18.54 -9.07 12.20
C ARG A 714 -19.88 -9.73 12.51
N GLY A 715 -20.78 -9.04 13.20
CA GLY A 715 -22.08 -9.59 13.62
C GLY A 715 -23.24 -9.29 12.68
N THR A 716 -23.08 -8.40 11.69
CA THR A 716 -24.18 -7.84 10.89
C THR A 716 -24.76 -8.80 9.84
N ARG A 717 -24.15 -9.97 9.64
CA ARG A 717 -24.56 -10.91 8.60
C ARG A 717 -25.89 -11.59 8.89
N LEU A 718 -26.72 -11.72 7.85
CA LEU A 718 -27.88 -12.61 7.86
C LEU A 718 -27.44 -14.06 7.96
N CYS A 719 -28.18 -14.86 8.72
CA CYS A 719 -27.95 -16.31 8.83
C CYS A 719 -29.31 -17.01 8.94
N PRO A 720 -29.82 -17.59 7.83
CA PRO A 720 -31.07 -18.34 7.86
C PRO A 720 -30.97 -19.61 8.72
N ASP A 721 -32.10 -20.01 9.31
CA ASP A 721 -32.24 -21.22 10.12
C ASP A 721 -31.23 -21.35 11.29
N LEU A 722 -30.70 -20.23 11.80
CA LEU A 722 -29.66 -20.24 12.83
C LEU A 722 -30.16 -20.80 14.15
N PHE A 723 -31.39 -20.47 14.55
CA PHE A 723 -31.97 -20.93 15.81
C PHE A 723 -32.80 -22.22 15.66
N GLY A 724 -33.15 -22.56 14.43
CA GLY A 724 -33.94 -23.74 14.06
C GLY A 724 -34.60 -23.53 12.69
N PRO A 725 -35.29 -24.54 12.15
CA PRO A 725 -35.99 -24.40 10.87
C PRO A 725 -37.00 -23.24 10.89
N GLY A 726 -36.85 -22.29 9.98
CA GLY A 726 -37.65 -21.07 9.86
C GLY A 726 -37.34 -19.98 10.91
N GLN A 727 -36.30 -20.16 11.72
CA GLN A 727 -35.88 -19.19 12.75
C GLN A 727 -34.51 -18.60 12.41
N ASP A 728 -34.57 -17.51 11.65
CA ASP A 728 -33.41 -16.80 11.15
C ASP A 728 -32.79 -15.91 12.21
N LYS A 729 -31.53 -15.54 11.98
CA LYS A 729 -30.86 -14.49 12.74
C LYS A 729 -31.51 -13.13 12.46
N THR A 730 -32.05 -12.50 13.50
CA THR A 730 -32.71 -11.17 13.42
C THR A 730 -31.86 -10.03 13.94
N HIS A 731 -30.93 -10.29 14.87
CA HIS A 731 -30.02 -9.33 15.47
C HIS A 731 -28.79 -10.06 16.04
N PHE A 732 -27.83 -9.28 16.54
CA PHE A 732 -26.69 -9.80 17.30
C PHE A 732 -26.40 -8.88 18.49
N GLN A 733 -25.75 -9.41 19.53
CA GLN A 733 -25.42 -8.64 20.72
C GLN A 733 -23.97 -8.17 20.70
N VAL A 734 -23.76 -6.95 21.19
CA VAL A 734 -22.43 -6.36 21.38
C VAL A 734 -22.29 -5.99 22.84
N PHE A 735 -21.50 -6.75 23.58
CA PHE A 735 -21.18 -6.47 24.97
C PHE A 735 -19.91 -5.65 25.05
N ASP A 736 -20.02 -4.44 25.57
CA ASP A 736 -18.89 -3.53 25.76
C ASP A 736 -18.57 -3.31 27.22
N TYR A 737 -17.38 -3.76 27.61
CA TYR A 737 -16.88 -3.71 28.98
C TYR A 737 -15.88 -2.55 29.19
N CYS A 738 -15.50 -1.84 28.12
CA CYS A 738 -14.40 -0.88 28.10
C CYS A 738 -14.82 0.54 27.66
N GLN A 739 -16.11 0.90 27.65
CA GLN A 739 -16.62 2.23 27.26
C GLN A 739 -16.36 2.66 25.80
N ASN A 740 -16.26 1.70 24.89
CA ASN A 740 -16.13 2.00 23.46
C ASN A 740 -17.42 2.59 22.89
N LEU A 741 -18.59 2.08 23.28
CA LEU A 741 -19.90 2.52 22.79
C LEU A 741 -20.14 3.99 23.15
N GLU A 742 -19.93 4.36 24.41
CA GLU A 742 -20.06 5.73 24.89
C GLU A 742 -19.03 6.66 24.26
N PHE A 743 -17.81 6.15 24.02
CA PHE A 743 -16.78 6.94 23.35
C PHE A 743 -17.20 7.28 21.92
N PHE A 744 -17.61 6.31 21.10
CA PHE A 744 -17.97 6.57 19.71
C PHE A 744 -19.35 7.23 19.54
N SER A 745 -20.28 7.05 20.50
CA SER A 745 -21.57 7.75 20.48
C SER A 745 -21.44 9.27 20.66
N GLN A 746 -20.36 9.73 21.31
CA GLN A 746 -20.07 11.17 21.49
C GLN A 746 -19.40 11.82 20.28
N ASN A 747 -19.17 11.04 19.21
CA ASN A 747 -18.51 11.47 17.99
C ASN A 747 -17.14 12.22 18.18
N PRO A 748 -16.27 11.79 19.11
CA PRO A 748 -14.97 12.42 19.31
C PRO A 748 -14.08 12.22 18.08
N GLN A 749 -13.13 13.12 17.85
CA GLN A 749 -12.09 12.92 16.85
C GLN A 749 -11.26 11.68 17.23
N GLY A 750 -11.53 10.55 16.59
CA GLY A 750 -10.75 9.33 16.76
C GLY A 750 -9.33 9.53 16.22
N SER A 751 -8.33 8.96 16.89
CA SER A 751 -7.02 8.81 16.28
C SER A 751 -7.05 7.56 15.43
N ASP A 752 -7.16 7.71 14.11
CA ASP A 752 -6.75 6.63 13.22
C ASP A 752 -5.29 6.35 13.54
N GLY A 753 -5.03 5.16 14.08
CA GLY A 753 -3.73 4.78 14.59
C GLY A 753 -2.67 5.23 13.61
N SER A 754 -1.83 6.18 14.02
CA SER A 754 -0.82 6.71 13.13
C SER A 754 0.07 5.52 12.76
N THR A 755 0.12 5.18 11.48
CA THR A 755 1.28 4.45 10.96
C THR A 755 2.45 5.37 11.18
N GLY A 756 3.03 5.29 12.38
CA GLY A 756 4.14 6.13 12.78
C GLY A 756 5.27 5.92 11.78
N GLU A 757 5.91 7.02 11.42
CA GLU A 757 7.12 7.01 10.61
C GLU A 757 8.09 5.92 11.09
N SER A 758 8.73 5.23 10.14
CA SER A 758 9.67 4.15 10.43
C SER A 758 10.80 4.63 11.34
N LEU A 759 11.36 3.75 12.18
CA LEU A 759 12.48 4.13 13.04
C LEU A 759 13.67 4.64 12.21
N SER A 760 13.96 3.99 11.07
CA SER A 760 15.04 4.42 10.19
C SER A 760 14.81 5.84 9.65
N SER A 761 13.58 6.18 9.25
CA SER A 761 13.22 7.51 8.75
C SER A 761 13.31 8.57 9.85
N LYS A 762 12.83 8.27 11.06
CA LYS A 762 12.99 9.14 12.24
C LYS A 762 14.47 9.40 12.55
N LEU A 763 15.29 8.34 12.55
CA LEU A 763 16.73 8.45 12.78
C LEU A 763 17.41 9.28 11.69
N PHE A 764 17.02 9.11 10.42
CA PHE A 764 17.55 9.92 9.32
C PHE A 764 17.20 11.41 9.51
N ARG A 765 15.94 11.73 9.81
CA ARG A 765 15.50 13.11 10.09
C ARG A 765 16.22 13.73 11.28
N SER A 766 16.31 13.00 12.40
CA SER A 766 17.02 13.50 13.58
C SER A 766 18.49 13.80 13.29
N ARG A 767 19.18 13.01 12.46
CA ARG A 767 20.54 13.34 12.02
C ARG A 767 20.60 14.63 11.21
N VAL A 768 19.70 14.79 10.23
CA VAL A 768 19.61 16.03 9.43
C VAL A 768 19.38 17.24 10.34
N GLU A 769 18.47 17.13 11.31
CA GLU A 769 18.19 18.18 12.29
C GLU A 769 19.39 18.48 13.21
N ILE A 770 20.09 17.46 13.72
CA ILE A 770 21.28 17.67 14.56
C ILE A 770 22.37 18.38 13.76
N THR A 771 22.66 17.93 12.54
CA THR A 771 23.63 18.61 11.67
C THR A 771 23.22 20.06 11.41
N ALA A 772 21.92 20.30 11.29
CA ALA A 772 21.38 21.63 11.04
C ALA A 772 21.60 22.63 12.19
N GLU A 773 21.39 22.17 13.43
CA GLU A 773 21.61 22.95 14.65
C GLU A 773 23.11 23.20 14.91
N LEU A 774 23.96 22.21 14.64
CA LEU A 774 25.42 22.34 14.80
C LEU A 774 26.00 23.37 13.82
N ASP A 775 25.54 23.39 12.56
CA ASP A 775 25.94 24.39 11.57
C ASP A 775 25.57 25.82 12.00
N GLY A 776 24.40 26.00 12.63
CA GLY A 776 23.93 27.30 13.12
C GLY A 776 24.80 27.89 14.24
N ARG A 777 25.52 27.06 14.98
CA ARG A 777 26.41 27.46 16.08
C ARG A 777 27.86 27.77 15.63
N GLY A 778 28.23 27.36 14.41
CA GLY A 778 29.60 27.47 13.87
C GLY A 778 30.09 28.89 13.50
N ALA A 779 29.26 29.94 13.62
CA ALA A 779 29.55 31.26 13.06
C ALA A 779 30.12 32.32 14.04
N GLY A 780 30.42 31.98 15.30
CA GLY A 780 30.83 32.96 16.32
C GLY A 780 31.94 32.51 17.27
N LEU A 781 33.18 32.95 16.98
CA LEU A 781 34.37 33.11 17.87
C LEU A 781 35.00 31.86 18.54
N ALA A 782 36.24 31.57 18.10
CA ALA A 782 37.42 30.93 18.72
C ALA A 782 37.40 29.48 19.29
N ASP A 783 38.31 28.65 18.72
CA ASP A 783 38.88 27.36 19.15
C ASP A 783 38.62 26.92 20.61
N SER A 784 37.56 26.14 20.84
CA SER A 784 37.41 25.31 22.04
C SER A 784 37.45 23.82 21.68
N GLU A 785 37.97 22.98 22.58
CA GLU A 785 38.00 21.52 22.41
C GLU A 785 36.60 20.94 22.13
N LEU A 786 35.56 21.57 22.71
CA LEU A 786 34.16 21.23 22.48
C LEU A 786 33.73 21.48 21.02
N GLN A 787 34.06 22.62 20.44
CA GLN A 787 33.73 22.92 19.03
C GLN A 787 34.41 21.93 18.07
N GLU A 788 35.63 21.49 18.36
CA GLU A 788 36.32 20.47 17.58
C GLU A 788 35.61 19.11 17.69
N GLN A 789 35.14 18.72 18.87
CA GLN A 789 34.35 17.51 19.07
C GLN A 789 32.97 17.59 18.39
N GLU A 790 32.30 18.75 18.44
CA GLU A 790 31.03 18.99 17.75
C GLU A 790 31.19 18.95 16.23
N ARG A 791 32.29 19.52 15.68
CA ARG A 791 32.62 19.42 14.25
C ARG A 791 32.87 17.99 13.81
N ARG A 792 33.61 17.20 14.60
CA ARG A 792 33.82 15.78 14.30
C ARG A 792 32.51 15.00 14.28
N LEU A 793 31.65 15.23 15.27
CA LEU A 793 30.33 14.60 15.30
C LEU A 793 29.49 15.02 14.10
N HIS A 794 29.48 16.31 13.77
CA HIS A 794 28.82 16.82 12.57
C HIS A 794 29.27 16.06 11.31
N ASP A 795 30.57 15.97 11.08
CA ASP A 795 31.15 15.33 9.90
C ASP A 795 30.85 13.82 9.85
N GLU A 796 30.84 13.15 11.00
CA GLU A 796 30.45 11.74 11.11
C GLU A 796 28.97 11.52 10.80
N LEU A 797 28.06 12.34 11.36
CA LEU A 797 26.62 12.27 11.08
C LEU A 797 26.33 12.56 9.60
N LEU A 798 27.04 13.53 9.02
CA LEU A 798 26.98 13.83 7.59
C LEU A 798 27.49 12.65 6.76
N GLY A 799 28.54 11.98 7.20
CA GLY A 799 29.06 10.74 6.62
C GLY A 799 28.04 9.60 6.65
N GLU A 800 27.36 9.38 7.77
CA GLU A 800 26.28 8.39 7.91
C GLU A 800 25.11 8.70 6.96
N LEU A 801 24.70 9.97 6.84
CA LEU A 801 23.65 10.41 5.91
C LEU A 801 24.07 10.18 4.45
N LYS A 802 25.31 10.52 4.09
CA LYS A 802 25.91 10.25 2.77
C LYS A 802 25.89 8.77 2.44
N GLU A 803 26.34 7.92 3.37
CA GLU A 803 26.36 6.47 3.18
C GLU A 803 24.95 5.90 3.01
N TYR A 804 23.98 6.39 3.79
CA TYR A 804 22.58 5.97 3.70
C TYR A 804 21.99 6.25 2.31
N VAL A 805 22.24 7.44 1.75
CA VAL A 805 21.79 7.83 0.40
C VAL A 805 22.59 7.10 -0.69
N ALA A 806 23.90 6.90 -0.51
CA ALA A 806 24.75 6.16 -1.43
C ALA A 806 24.30 4.69 -1.59
N ARG A 807 23.71 4.10 -0.56
CA ARG A 807 23.16 2.73 -0.57
C ARG A 807 21.69 2.64 -0.99
N MET A 808 21.08 3.72 -1.47
CA MET A 808 19.77 3.64 -2.12
C MET A 808 19.94 3.07 -3.52
N ASN A 809 19.27 1.95 -3.80
CA ASN A 809 19.31 1.31 -5.11
C ASN A 809 18.48 2.13 -6.13
N PRO A 810 19.07 2.77 -7.15
CA PRO A 810 18.34 3.59 -8.13
C PRO A 810 17.39 2.78 -9.02
N ASP A 811 17.54 1.47 -9.08
CA ASP A 811 16.72 0.57 -9.89
C ASP A 811 15.43 0.14 -9.16
N ASN A 812 15.37 0.28 -7.84
CA ASN A 812 14.14 0.07 -7.06
C ASN A 812 13.08 1.09 -7.47
N PHE A 813 11.86 0.64 -7.74
CA PHE A 813 10.83 1.51 -8.30
C PHE A 813 10.44 2.70 -7.40
N ILE A 814 10.52 2.57 -6.07
CA ILE A 814 10.22 3.66 -5.11
C ILE A 814 11.33 4.71 -5.15
N VAL A 815 12.59 4.26 -5.10
CA VAL A 815 13.77 5.13 -5.21
C VAL A 815 13.79 5.84 -6.57
N ARG A 816 13.42 5.13 -7.64
CA ARG A 816 13.39 5.63 -9.01
C ARG A 816 12.48 6.86 -9.17
N MET A 817 11.34 6.90 -8.47
CA MET A 817 10.43 8.06 -8.48
C MET A 817 11.09 9.35 -7.95
N GLN A 818 12.11 9.22 -7.10
CA GLN A 818 12.89 10.31 -6.52
C GLN A 818 14.34 10.33 -7.03
N ARG A 819 14.63 9.64 -8.13
CA ARG A 819 15.99 9.42 -8.64
C ARG A 819 16.81 10.71 -8.81
N ARG A 820 16.17 11.80 -9.25
CA ARG A 820 16.83 13.11 -9.39
C ARG A 820 17.44 13.59 -8.08
N LEU A 821 16.71 13.43 -6.96
CA LEU A 821 17.17 13.84 -5.64
C LEU A 821 18.20 12.85 -5.12
N VAL A 822 17.99 11.55 -5.29
CA VAL A 822 18.94 10.51 -4.89
C VAL A 822 20.29 10.72 -5.58
N GLU A 823 20.32 10.90 -6.90
CA GLU A 823 21.55 11.15 -7.64
C GLU A 823 22.21 12.49 -7.26
N LYS A 824 21.42 13.55 -6.97
CA LYS A 824 21.95 14.83 -6.41
C LYS A 824 22.73 14.56 -5.13
N TYR A 825 22.11 13.89 -4.15
CA TYR A 825 22.71 13.62 -2.84
C TYR A 825 23.61 12.37 -2.80
N GLN A 826 23.83 11.69 -3.92
CA GLN A 826 24.94 10.75 -4.07
C GLN A 826 26.26 11.45 -4.42
N GLN A 827 26.19 12.68 -4.95
CA GLN A 827 27.38 13.47 -5.25
C GLN A 827 27.90 14.17 -4.01
N GLU A 828 29.21 14.08 -3.75
CA GLU A 828 29.86 14.67 -2.59
C GLU A 828 29.70 16.20 -2.52
N GLU A 829 29.67 16.88 -3.68
CA GLU A 829 29.48 18.33 -3.78
C GLU A 829 28.16 18.80 -3.16
N SER A 830 27.09 18.02 -3.24
CA SER A 830 25.76 18.40 -2.73
C SER A 830 25.67 18.44 -1.20
N TRP A 831 26.72 17.96 -0.52
CA TRP A 831 26.81 17.96 0.95
C TRP A 831 27.73 19.04 1.49
N LYS A 832 28.39 19.84 0.64
CA LYS A 832 29.30 20.91 1.09
C LYS A 832 28.54 22.11 1.64
N GLU A 833 27.37 22.42 1.10
CA GLU A 833 26.49 23.50 1.54
C GLU A 833 25.05 22.97 1.61
N LEU A 834 24.62 22.56 2.81
CA LEU A 834 23.23 22.12 3.05
C LEU A 834 22.41 23.30 3.59
N GLY A 835 21.71 24.00 2.70
CA GLY A 835 20.76 25.04 3.06
C GLY A 835 19.47 24.49 3.68
N SER A 836 18.57 25.40 4.06
CA SER A 836 17.26 25.03 4.62
C SER A 836 16.40 24.22 3.62
N GLU A 837 16.48 24.54 2.33
CA GLU A 837 15.75 23.84 1.27
C GLU A 837 16.31 22.42 1.09
N GLU A 838 17.63 22.25 1.02
CA GLU A 838 18.27 20.94 0.88
C GLU A 838 17.96 20.02 2.06
N ARG A 839 18.00 20.55 3.28
CA ARG A 839 17.66 19.79 4.50
C ARG A 839 16.20 19.35 4.50
N GLN A 840 15.31 20.21 4.00
CA GLN A 840 13.90 19.85 3.83
C GLN A 840 13.71 18.75 2.76
N GLU A 841 14.45 18.81 1.65
CA GLU A 841 14.46 17.74 0.64
C GLU A 841 14.92 16.40 1.23
N LEU A 842 16.02 16.39 2.00
CA LEU A 842 16.54 15.21 2.69
C LEU A 842 15.50 14.62 3.66
N ALA A 843 14.93 15.45 4.54
CA ALA A 843 13.99 15.02 5.55
C ALA A 843 12.64 14.54 4.98
N THR A 844 12.16 15.18 3.91
CA THR A 844 10.82 14.93 3.36
C THR A 844 10.83 13.85 2.29
N HIS A 845 11.82 13.86 1.38
CA HIS A 845 11.81 13.02 0.18
C HIS A 845 12.73 11.80 0.25
N LEU A 846 13.84 11.88 1.00
CA LEU A 846 14.86 10.82 1.05
C LEU A 846 14.78 9.96 2.31
N ALA A 847 14.34 10.51 3.44
CA ALA A 847 14.24 9.79 4.72
C ALA A 847 13.34 8.54 4.66
N GLU A 848 12.33 8.54 3.79
CA GLU A 848 11.34 7.46 3.66
C GLU A 848 11.72 6.42 2.58
N LEU A 849 12.79 6.66 1.81
CA LEU A 849 13.21 5.75 0.75
C LEU A 849 13.95 4.54 1.30
N PRO A 850 13.77 3.36 0.67
CA PRO A 850 14.49 2.16 1.05
C PRO A 850 15.98 2.29 0.73
N SER A 851 16.82 1.97 1.70
CA SER A 851 18.28 1.88 1.57
C SER A 851 18.73 0.45 1.87
N GLU A 852 19.77 -0.03 1.18
CA GLU A 852 20.38 -1.33 1.41
C GLU A 852 21.15 -1.38 2.75
N LEU A 853 21.27 -0.25 3.46
CA LEU A 853 21.79 -0.18 4.82
C LEU A 853 20.79 -0.79 5.81
N VAL A 854 20.79 -2.12 5.92
CA VAL A 854 19.89 -2.85 6.83
C VAL A 854 20.54 -3.04 8.19
N ASP A 855 20.25 -2.13 9.11
CA ASP A 855 20.39 -2.41 10.54
C ASP A 855 19.12 -3.16 11.01
N ARG A 856 19.29 -4.41 11.47
CA ARG A 856 18.18 -5.27 11.93
C ARG A 856 17.93 -5.16 13.43
N ASP A 857 18.82 -4.50 14.17
CA ASP A 857 18.70 -4.36 15.62
C ASP A 857 17.72 -3.22 15.94
N THR A 858 16.50 -3.61 16.31
CA THR A 858 15.42 -2.65 16.59
C THR A 858 15.65 -1.93 17.92
N ASP A 859 16.29 -2.58 18.90
CA ASP A 859 16.54 -2.01 20.22
C ASP A 859 17.66 -0.98 20.15
N ALA A 860 18.73 -1.27 19.40
CA ALA A 860 19.78 -0.31 19.10
C ALA A 860 19.23 0.96 18.41
N LYS A 861 18.30 0.81 17.45
CA LYS A 861 17.65 1.95 16.78
C LYS A 861 16.77 2.78 17.71
N ARG A 862 16.05 2.14 18.63
CA ARG A 862 15.23 2.86 19.64
C ARG A 862 16.13 3.68 20.55
N PHE A 863 17.25 3.09 20.97
CA PHE A 863 18.25 3.76 21.79
C PHE A 863 18.90 4.94 21.07
N ASP A 864 19.35 4.75 19.82
CA ASP A 864 19.86 5.86 19.01
C ASP A 864 18.87 7.02 18.93
N LEU A 865 17.58 6.72 18.72
CA LEU A 865 16.55 7.75 18.58
C LEU A 865 16.34 8.50 19.90
N LEU A 866 16.42 7.82 21.05
CA LEU A 866 16.40 8.46 22.36
C LEU A 866 17.58 9.43 22.51
N LEU A 867 18.80 8.99 22.19
CA LEU A 867 20.01 9.80 22.32
C LEU A 867 20.02 10.99 21.35
N PHE A 868 19.61 10.79 20.10
CA PHE A 868 19.48 11.87 19.12
C PHE A 868 18.42 12.90 19.54
N ARG A 869 17.30 12.47 20.12
CA ARG A 869 16.30 13.39 20.69
C ARG A 869 16.83 14.15 21.89
N LEU A 870 17.63 13.51 22.74
CA LEU A 870 18.26 14.14 23.89
C LEU A 870 19.28 15.19 23.43
N GLN A 871 20.11 14.87 22.43
CA GLN A 871 21.02 15.80 21.78
C GLN A 871 20.29 17.01 21.19
N LEU A 872 19.20 16.80 20.43
CA LEU A 872 18.36 17.88 19.92
C LEU A 872 17.78 18.72 21.06
N SER A 873 17.31 18.09 22.13
CA SER A 873 16.77 18.79 23.29
C SER A 873 17.81 19.66 24.00
N THR A 874 19.06 19.19 24.08
CA THR A 874 20.21 19.96 24.56
C THR A 874 20.51 21.15 23.64
N LEU A 875 20.47 20.95 22.32
CA LEU A 875 20.74 22.00 21.33
C LEU A 875 19.65 23.08 21.29
N GLN A 876 18.39 22.68 21.45
CA GLN A 876 17.21 23.55 21.30
C GLN A 876 16.67 24.08 22.64
N HIS A 877 17.25 23.68 23.77
CA HIS A 877 16.74 23.96 25.12
C HIS A 877 15.26 23.54 25.29
N SER A 878 14.96 22.32 24.86
CA SER A 878 13.61 21.77 24.83
C SER A 878 13.12 21.33 26.21
N PRO A 879 11.84 21.54 26.57
CA PRO A 879 11.27 21.06 27.83
C PRO A 879 11.25 19.54 27.95
N TRP A 880 11.48 18.81 26.86
CA TRP A 880 11.52 17.34 26.83
C TRP A 880 12.83 16.74 27.35
N TYR A 881 13.86 17.57 27.60
CA TYR A 881 15.18 17.14 28.08
C TYR A 881 15.10 16.29 29.35
N GLU A 882 14.41 16.76 30.39
CA GLU A 882 14.33 16.04 31.67
C GLU A 882 13.68 14.66 31.53
N ARG A 883 12.62 14.57 30.71
CA ARG A 883 11.96 13.28 30.45
C ARG A 883 12.89 12.29 29.75
N GLN A 884 13.68 12.77 28.78
CA GLN A 884 14.59 11.93 28.01
C GLN A 884 15.83 11.54 28.84
N LYS A 885 16.32 12.45 29.69
CA LYS A 885 17.33 12.18 30.71
C LYS A 885 16.89 11.04 31.63
N GLN A 886 15.69 11.14 32.21
CA GLN A 886 15.13 10.09 33.07
C GLN A 886 15.03 8.74 32.35
N GLN A 887 14.64 8.74 31.07
CA GLN A 887 14.60 7.51 30.27
C GLN A 887 15.99 6.89 30.07
N LEU A 888 17.04 7.69 29.88
CA LEU A 888 18.41 7.21 29.77
C LEU A 888 18.95 6.70 31.12
N GLN A 889 18.62 7.39 32.22
CA GLN A 889 18.99 6.96 33.58
C GLN A 889 18.40 5.59 33.91
N LYS A 890 17.11 5.36 33.60
CA LYS A 890 16.48 4.04 33.75
C LYS A 890 17.18 2.93 32.97
N LEU A 891 17.66 3.23 31.76
CA LEU A 891 18.46 2.24 31.00
C LEU A 891 19.81 1.97 31.64
N ALA A 892 20.44 2.98 32.25
CA ALA A 892 21.67 2.81 33.00
C ALA A 892 21.44 2.02 34.30
N GLU A 893 20.30 2.20 34.98
CA GLU A 893 19.89 1.42 36.17
C GLU A 893 19.80 -0.07 35.83
N ILE A 894 19.06 -0.41 34.77
CA ILE A 894 18.93 -1.79 34.29
C ILE A 894 20.32 -2.39 33.94
N LEU A 895 21.19 -1.63 33.27
CA LEU A 895 22.54 -2.09 32.95
C LEU A 895 23.43 -2.25 34.21
N ASN A 896 23.12 -1.55 35.29
CA ASN A 896 23.84 -1.60 36.57
C ASN A 896 23.38 -2.76 37.47
N GLU A 897 22.29 -3.45 37.13
CA GLU A 897 21.82 -4.61 37.88
C GLU A 897 22.90 -5.70 38.03
N ASN A 898 22.93 -6.37 39.18
CA ASN A 898 23.92 -7.40 39.50
C ASN A 898 23.99 -8.54 38.48
N ASP A 899 22.85 -8.92 37.87
CA ASP A 899 22.81 -9.97 36.86
C ASP A 899 23.32 -9.50 35.49
N MET A 900 23.09 -8.24 35.13
CA MET A 900 23.63 -7.61 33.91
C MET A 900 25.13 -7.33 34.04
N MET A 901 25.60 -6.91 35.22
CA MET A 901 27.01 -6.67 35.52
C MET A 901 27.89 -7.92 35.51
N ARG A 902 27.28 -9.12 35.47
CA ARG A 902 28.01 -10.38 35.22
C ARG A 902 28.38 -10.56 33.74
N ILE A 903 27.74 -9.83 32.84
CA ILE A 903 28.03 -9.88 31.41
C ILE A 903 29.33 -9.09 31.15
N PRO A 904 30.41 -9.73 30.62
CA PRO A 904 31.71 -9.08 30.49
C PRO A 904 31.70 -7.78 29.68
N ASP A 905 30.83 -7.66 28.67
CA ASP A 905 30.75 -6.47 27.83
C ASP A 905 30.06 -5.28 28.52
N ILE A 906 29.11 -5.54 29.44
CA ILE A 906 28.50 -4.50 30.29
C ILE A 906 29.50 -4.06 31.37
N GLN A 907 30.21 -5.01 31.98
CA GLN A 907 31.23 -4.71 32.99
C GLN A 907 32.34 -3.77 32.45
N LYS A 908 32.72 -3.91 31.18
CA LYS A 908 33.68 -3.00 30.52
C LYS A 908 33.21 -1.54 30.48
N GLN A 909 31.90 -1.30 30.50
CA GLN A 909 31.29 0.03 30.49
C GLN A 909 30.79 0.48 31.86
N GLN A 910 31.11 -0.25 32.95
CA GLN A 910 30.60 0.03 34.30
C GLN A 910 30.82 1.47 34.76
N ALA A 911 32.01 2.04 34.50
CA ALA A 911 32.29 3.42 34.87
C ALA A 911 31.32 4.41 34.22
N LEU A 912 31.03 4.23 32.92
CA LEU A 912 30.09 5.08 32.19
C LEU A 912 28.65 4.90 32.68
N VAL A 913 28.26 3.66 33.01
CA VAL A 913 26.94 3.37 33.57
C VAL A 913 26.75 4.08 34.92
N LEU A 914 27.75 4.04 35.80
CA LEU A 914 27.71 4.75 37.09
C LEU A 914 27.71 6.27 36.91
N ASP A 915 28.48 6.80 35.96
CA ASP A 915 28.51 8.24 35.66
C ASP A 915 27.11 8.74 35.27
N LEU A 916 26.37 7.99 34.44
CA LEU A 916 25.01 8.34 34.00
C LEU A 916 23.99 8.39 35.16
N LEU A 917 24.23 7.64 36.24
CA LEU A 917 23.39 7.65 37.45
C LEU A 917 23.76 8.79 38.42
N SER A 918 24.92 9.42 38.23
CA SER A 918 25.38 10.52 39.07
C SER A 918 24.82 11.86 38.60
N ASP A 919 24.32 12.69 39.52
CA ASP A 919 23.86 14.05 39.19
C ASP A 919 24.99 14.97 38.69
N GLU A 920 26.24 14.68 39.07
CA GLU A 920 27.42 15.47 38.69
C GLU A 920 27.69 15.41 37.19
N TRP A 921 27.52 14.25 36.56
CA TRP A 921 27.68 14.09 35.11
C TRP A 921 26.69 14.95 34.30
N TRP A 922 25.51 15.22 34.85
CA TRP A 922 24.42 15.92 34.17
C TRP A 922 24.51 17.45 34.17
N GLN A 923 25.45 18.06 34.92
CA GLN A 923 25.52 19.51 35.09
C GLN A 923 25.98 20.26 33.82
N ASP A 924 26.88 19.66 33.03
CA ASP A 924 27.48 20.28 31.83
C ASP A 924 27.46 19.31 30.62
N VAL A 925 26.35 18.61 30.41
CA VAL A 925 26.24 17.60 29.33
C VAL A 925 26.29 18.25 27.96
N THR A 926 27.21 17.75 27.13
CA THR A 926 27.40 18.20 25.75
C THR A 926 26.91 17.16 24.74
N VAL A 927 26.66 17.59 23.49
CA VAL A 927 26.23 16.70 22.41
C VAL A 927 27.26 15.59 22.12
N PRO A 928 28.59 15.87 22.10
CA PRO A 928 29.61 14.81 21.96
C PRO A 928 29.63 13.81 23.12
N MET A 929 29.37 14.26 24.36
CA MET A 929 29.25 13.35 25.51
C MET A 929 28.09 12.36 25.32
N LEU A 930 26.93 12.86 24.85
CA LEU A 930 25.78 12.02 24.53
C LEU A 930 26.05 11.06 23.36
N ASP A 931 26.83 11.47 22.35
CA ASP A 931 27.19 10.56 21.25
C ASP A 931 28.14 9.44 21.71
N ASN A 932 29.07 9.76 22.62
CA ASN A 932 29.93 8.75 23.23
C ASN A 932 29.13 7.71 24.02
N VAL A 933 28.09 8.15 24.75
CA VAL A 933 27.14 7.24 25.41
C VAL A 933 26.43 6.37 24.39
N ARG A 934 25.91 6.95 23.31
CA ARG A 934 25.27 6.23 22.21
C ARG A 934 26.17 5.12 21.68
N ARG A 935 27.41 5.42 21.30
CA ARG A 935 28.34 4.44 20.71
C ARG A 935 28.69 3.29 21.66
N LYS A 936 28.96 3.60 22.93
CA LYS A 936 29.42 2.60 23.90
C LYS A 936 28.30 1.67 24.37
N LEU A 937 27.07 2.18 24.48
CA LEU A 937 25.95 1.42 25.02
C LEU A 937 25.03 0.82 23.95
N ARG A 938 25.02 1.34 22.71
CA ARG A 938 24.18 0.83 21.61
C ARG A 938 24.27 -0.69 21.45
N GLY A 939 25.50 -1.21 21.40
CA GLY A 939 25.75 -2.64 21.19
C GLY A 939 25.29 -3.53 22.36
N LEU A 940 24.95 -2.94 23.51
CA LEU A 940 24.47 -3.64 24.71
C LEU A 940 22.94 -3.65 24.79
N MET A 941 22.23 -2.86 23.98
CA MET A 941 20.77 -2.72 24.08
C MET A 941 20.01 -4.01 23.81
N HIS A 942 20.51 -4.87 22.93
CA HIS A 942 19.90 -6.19 22.68
C HIS A 942 19.99 -7.15 23.88
N LEU A 943 20.87 -6.87 24.85
CA LEU A 943 21.01 -7.63 26.10
C LEU A 943 19.98 -7.21 27.14
N ILE A 944 19.48 -5.98 27.02
CA ILE A 944 18.33 -5.53 27.77
C ILE A 944 17.15 -6.31 27.22
N GLN A 945 16.83 -7.41 27.87
CA GLN A 945 15.49 -7.92 27.81
C GLN A 945 14.64 -6.82 28.40
N TRP A 946 13.98 -6.05 27.53
CA TRP A 946 12.84 -5.26 27.94
C TRP A 946 11.87 -6.27 28.53
N ARG A 947 11.96 -6.47 29.85
CA ARG A 947 10.87 -7.04 30.61
C ARG A 947 9.77 -6.01 30.39
N GLY A 948 8.95 -6.25 29.35
CA GLY A 948 7.61 -5.69 29.40
C GLY A 948 7.12 -6.03 30.80
N ARG A 949 6.63 -5.03 31.54
CA ARG A 949 6.13 -5.21 32.90
C ARG A 949 5.42 -6.55 32.94
N ARG A 950 5.94 -7.49 33.74
CA ARG A 950 5.38 -8.84 33.77
C ARG A 950 3.88 -8.71 34.00
N PRO A 951 3.04 -9.45 33.26
CA PRO A 951 1.63 -9.40 33.51
C PRO A 951 1.35 -9.66 34.99
N VAL A 952 0.76 -8.69 35.67
CA VAL A 952 0.42 -8.82 37.09
C VAL A 952 -0.98 -9.39 37.16
N TYR A 953 -1.10 -10.60 37.72
CA TYR A 953 -2.37 -11.27 37.89
C TYR A 953 -2.90 -11.01 39.30
N THR A 954 -4.13 -10.55 39.38
CA THR A 954 -4.79 -10.18 40.65
C THR A 954 -6.13 -10.92 40.77
N ASP A 955 -6.69 -10.98 41.97
CA ASP A 955 -8.01 -11.59 42.25
C ASP A 955 -8.84 -10.67 43.17
N PHE A 956 -8.84 -9.38 42.85
CA PHE A 956 -9.56 -8.36 43.60
C PHE A 956 -11.02 -8.32 43.16
N GLU A 957 -11.93 -8.11 44.11
CA GLU A 957 -13.36 -8.00 43.78
C GLU A 957 -13.65 -6.72 42.96
N ASP A 958 -14.04 -6.91 41.69
CA ASP A 958 -14.43 -5.82 40.78
C ASP A 958 -15.94 -5.58 40.85
N VAL A 959 -16.42 -4.40 40.44
CA VAL A 959 -17.85 -4.09 40.42
C VAL A 959 -18.37 -4.13 38.99
N LEU A 960 -19.26 -5.08 38.71
CA LEU A 960 -20.05 -5.11 37.48
C LEU A 960 -21.28 -4.22 37.69
N GLY A 961 -21.37 -3.12 36.95
CA GLY A 961 -22.50 -2.20 36.99
C GLY A 961 -23.71 -2.70 36.19
N GLU A 962 -24.75 -1.87 36.14
CA GLU A 962 -26.00 -2.23 35.46
C GLU A 962 -25.85 -2.24 33.94
N GLU A 963 -26.52 -3.20 33.30
CA GLU A 963 -26.60 -3.34 31.86
C GLU A 963 -27.41 -2.17 31.25
N VAL A 964 -26.78 -1.39 30.36
CA VAL A 964 -27.44 -0.28 29.66
C VAL A 964 -27.41 -0.54 28.15
N VAL A 965 -28.59 -0.59 27.54
CA VAL A 965 -28.70 -0.59 26.07
C VAL A 965 -28.41 0.81 25.57
N VAL A 966 -27.42 0.95 24.70
CA VAL A 966 -26.99 2.23 24.13
C VAL A 966 -27.50 2.35 22.71
N SER A 967 -28.15 3.47 22.39
CA SER A 967 -28.49 3.80 21.00
C SER A 967 -27.25 4.37 20.29
N LEU A 968 -26.92 3.84 19.12
CA LEU A 968 -25.82 4.34 18.30
C LEU A 968 -26.33 5.51 17.44
N PRO A 969 -25.62 6.66 17.36
CA PRO A 969 -26.14 7.92 16.80
C PRO A 969 -26.65 7.86 15.34
N ASP A 970 -26.17 6.92 14.53
CA ASP A 970 -26.57 6.78 13.12
C ASP A 970 -27.83 5.89 12.93
N LEU A 971 -28.27 5.20 14.00
CA LEU A 971 -29.52 4.43 14.03
C LEU A 971 -30.65 5.33 14.58
N GLY A 972 -31.14 6.25 13.76
CA GLY A 972 -32.08 7.30 14.16
C GLY A 972 -33.32 6.82 14.93
N GLU A 973 -33.58 7.45 16.09
CA GLU A 973 -34.88 7.46 16.77
C GLU A 973 -35.68 8.70 16.33
N ALA A 974 -36.93 8.49 15.90
CA ALA A 974 -37.89 9.57 15.68
C ALA A 974 -38.84 9.63 16.89
N VAL A 975 -38.98 10.84 17.47
CA VAL A 975 -39.79 11.10 18.67
C VAL A 975 -41.00 11.99 18.36
N ASP A 976 -42.14 11.56 18.94
CA ASP A 976 -43.34 12.31 19.37
C ASP A 976 -44.18 13.09 18.34
N ARG A 977 -45.00 12.32 17.62
CA ARG A 977 -46.43 12.66 17.39
C ARG A 977 -47.34 11.44 17.64
N GLU A 978 -46.84 10.53 18.47
CA GLU A 978 -46.99 9.09 18.31
C GLU A 978 -48.15 8.47 19.09
N LYS A 979 -48.67 9.05 20.17
CA LYS A 979 -49.55 8.29 21.09
C LYS A 979 -50.87 7.75 20.52
N PHE A 980 -51.37 8.29 19.41
CA PHE A 980 -52.49 7.70 18.66
C PHE A 980 -52.00 6.73 17.56
N ARG A 981 -50.96 7.12 16.83
CA ARG A 981 -50.33 6.31 15.76
C ARG A 981 -49.67 5.05 16.33
N GLU A 982 -48.88 5.15 17.41
CA GLU A 982 -48.30 4.04 18.18
C GLU A 982 -49.34 3.04 18.66
N LYS A 983 -50.49 3.49 19.19
CA LYS A 983 -51.49 2.54 19.70
C LYS A 983 -52.12 1.73 18.56
N ALA A 984 -52.49 2.40 17.47
CA ALA A 984 -53.02 1.74 16.28
C ALA A 984 -51.94 0.88 15.57
N GLN A 985 -50.71 1.36 15.48
CA GLN A 985 -49.59 0.70 14.81
C GLN A 985 -49.05 -0.49 15.62
N LYS A 986 -48.98 -0.37 16.96
CA LYS A 986 -48.62 -1.47 17.87
C LYS A 986 -49.69 -2.57 17.88
N PHE A 987 -50.96 -2.19 17.87
CA PHE A 987 -52.07 -3.15 17.76
C PHE A 987 -52.07 -3.88 16.42
N LEU A 988 -51.95 -3.14 15.31
CA LEU A 988 -51.93 -3.74 13.98
C LEU A 988 -50.67 -4.60 13.75
N ARG A 989 -49.52 -4.26 14.37
CA ARG A 989 -48.32 -5.12 14.42
C ARG A 989 -48.55 -6.41 15.23
N GLN A 990 -49.27 -6.35 16.35
CA GLN A 990 -49.62 -7.54 17.14
C GLN A 990 -50.61 -8.48 16.43
N HIS A 991 -51.27 -8.00 15.38
CA HIS A 991 -52.20 -8.76 14.55
C HIS A 991 -51.69 -8.90 13.09
N GLU A 992 -50.38 -8.94 12.88
CA GLU A 992 -49.73 -9.15 11.56
C GLU A 992 -50.13 -10.47 10.88
N ASP A 993 -50.54 -11.48 11.64
CA ASP A 993 -51.05 -12.74 11.10
C ASP A 993 -52.50 -12.65 10.58
N HIS A 994 -53.18 -11.54 10.81
CA HIS A 994 -54.55 -11.34 10.36
C HIS A 994 -54.60 -11.12 8.84
N ILE A 995 -55.44 -11.87 8.15
CA ILE A 995 -55.52 -11.94 6.68
C ILE A 995 -55.75 -10.54 6.06
N ALA A 996 -56.60 -9.73 6.69
CA ALA A 996 -56.89 -8.37 6.23
C ALA A 996 -55.68 -7.42 6.34
N VAL A 997 -54.88 -7.51 7.41
CA VAL A 997 -53.67 -6.67 7.62
C VAL A 997 -52.56 -7.07 6.64
N ARG A 998 -52.39 -8.38 6.37
CA ARG A 998 -51.45 -8.87 5.34
C ARG A 998 -51.79 -8.36 3.95
N LYS A 999 -53.07 -8.38 3.56
CA LYS A 999 -53.51 -7.88 2.24
C LYS A 999 -53.18 -6.40 2.04
N ILE A 1000 -53.36 -5.58 3.08
CA ILE A 1000 -53.06 -4.13 3.03
C ILE A 1000 -51.56 -3.88 2.83
N ARG A 1001 -50.69 -4.60 3.57
CA ARG A 1001 -49.22 -4.43 3.48
C ARG A 1001 -48.62 -4.91 2.16
N SER A 1002 -49.20 -5.95 1.58
CA SER A 1002 -48.77 -6.58 0.31
C SER A 1002 -49.43 -5.99 -0.94
N SER A 1003 -50.16 -4.88 -0.81
CA SER A 1003 -50.89 -4.22 -1.92
C SER A 1003 -51.87 -5.15 -2.67
N LEU A 1004 -52.47 -6.13 -1.97
CA LEU A 1004 -53.51 -6.99 -2.51
C LEU A 1004 -54.88 -6.32 -2.38
N LYS A 1005 -55.77 -6.50 -3.39
CA LYS A 1005 -57.11 -5.92 -3.40
C LYS A 1005 -57.93 -6.30 -2.16
N LEU A 1006 -58.42 -5.29 -1.45
CA LEU A 1006 -59.31 -5.47 -0.31
C LEU A 1006 -60.74 -5.64 -0.81
N ASN A 1007 -61.55 -6.37 -0.04
CA ASN A 1007 -62.99 -6.40 -0.22
C ASN A 1007 -63.68 -5.72 0.97
N ALA A 1008 -64.96 -5.36 0.80
CA ALA A 1008 -65.71 -4.64 1.83
C ALA A 1008 -65.79 -5.37 3.18
N ALA A 1009 -65.67 -6.72 3.20
CA ALA A 1009 -65.68 -7.50 4.43
C ALA A 1009 -64.34 -7.42 5.19
N ASP A 1010 -63.21 -7.34 4.49
CA ASP A 1010 -61.87 -7.18 5.08
C ASP A 1010 -61.74 -5.83 5.82
N LEU A 1011 -62.32 -4.75 5.27
CA LEU A 1011 -62.33 -3.42 5.88
C LEU A 1011 -63.26 -3.33 7.11
N ASP A 1012 -64.46 -3.92 7.01
CA ASP A 1012 -65.43 -4.00 8.10
C ASP A 1012 -64.87 -4.76 9.33
N GLU A 1013 -64.00 -5.75 9.10
CA GLU A 1013 -63.39 -6.57 10.14
C GLU A 1013 -62.29 -5.80 10.90
N ILE A 1014 -61.47 -5.02 10.19
CA ILE A 1014 -60.44 -4.15 10.80
C ILE A 1014 -61.10 -3.02 11.60
N GLU A 1015 -62.18 -2.42 11.09
CA GLU A 1015 -62.93 -1.38 11.80
C GLU A 1015 -63.52 -1.91 13.11
N LYS A 1016 -64.15 -3.09 13.07
CA LYS A 1016 -64.68 -3.75 14.27
C LYS A 1016 -63.59 -4.10 15.28
N LEU A 1017 -62.42 -4.53 14.83
CA LEU A 1017 -61.27 -4.84 15.69
C LEU A 1017 -60.74 -3.60 16.42
N LEU A 1018 -60.61 -2.46 15.73
CA LEU A 1018 -60.15 -1.21 16.33
C LEU A 1018 -61.15 -0.64 17.36
N ILE A 1019 -62.46 -0.81 17.14
CA ILE A 1019 -63.52 -0.38 18.06
C ILE A 1019 -63.65 -1.33 19.27
N ALA A 1020 -63.59 -2.64 19.05
CA ALA A 1020 -63.78 -3.64 20.12
C ALA A 1020 -62.69 -3.57 21.21
N GLU A 1021 -61.47 -3.21 20.83
CA GLU A 1021 -60.31 -3.09 21.73
C GLU A 1021 -60.13 -1.65 22.29
N GLY A 1022 -61.07 -0.73 21.98
CA GLY A 1022 -61.11 0.61 22.55
C GLY A 1022 -59.99 1.55 22.08
N ILE A 1023 -59.43 1.32 20.88
CA ILE A 1023 -58.30 2.08 20.33
C ILE A 1023 -58.75 3.42 19.74
N ALA A 1024 -59.95 3.46 19.15
CA ALA A 1024 -60.60 4.67 18.65
C ALA A 1024 -62.12 4.52 18.72
N SER A 1025 -62.84 5.63 18.89
CA SER A 1025 -64.30 5.67 18.79
C SER A 1025 -64.77 5.69 17.33
N GLU A 1026 -65.99 5.22 17.08
CA GLU A 1026 -66.62 5.23 15.75
C GLU A 1026 -66.65 6.64 15.12
N GLN A 1027 -66.71 7.69 15.94
CA GLN A 1027 -66.64 9.09 15.48
C GLN A 1027 -65.21 9.51 15.05
N GLU A 1028 -64.18 9.04 15.74
CA GLU A 1028 -62.77 9.32 15.41
C GLU A 1028 -62.32 8.60 14.13
N ILE A 1029 -62.78 7.35 13.95
CA ILE A 1029 -62.52 6.57 12.71
C ILE A 1029 -63.21 7.21 11.51
N ASN A 1030 -64.48 7.60 11.66
CA ASN A 1030 -65.22 8.25 10.57
C ASN A 1030 -64.60 9.59 10.14
N GLN A 1031 -64.15 10.40 11.11
CA GLN A 1031 -63.48 11.68 10.82
C GLN A 1031 -62.12 11.45 10.11
N ALA A 1032 -61.28 10.54 10.63
CA ALA A 1032 -59.98 10.23 10.02
C ALA A 1032 -60.11 9.57 8.63
N THR A 1033 -61.19 8.82 8.41
CA THR A 1033 -61.52 8.18 7.12
C THR A 1033 -61.93 9.20 6.07
N LEU A 1034 -62.75 10.19 6.47
CA LEU A 1034 -63.12 11.32 5.62
C LEU A 1034 -61.89 12.15 5.23
N ASP A 1035 -60.99 12.39 6.18
CA ASP A 1035 -59.77 13.18 5.96
C ASP A 1035 -58.74 12.45 5.08
N SER A 1036 -58.69 11.11 5.13
CA SER A 1036 -57.75 10.27 4.35
C SER A 1036 -58.30 9.80 3.00
N GLY A 1037 -59.56 10.14 2.69
CA GLY A 1037 -60.21 9.76 1.43
C GLY A 1037 -60.56 8.27 1.30
N GLY A 1038 -60.76 7.56 2.42
CA GLY A 1038 -61.11 6.15 2.48
C GLY A 1038 -60.46 5.40 3.65
N PHE A 1039 -61.13 4.37 4.19
CA PHE A 1039 -60.66 3.65 5.39
C PHE A 1039 -59.43 2.79 5.06
N GLY A 1040 -59.36 2.17 3.88
CA GLY A 1040 -58.18 1.45 3.40
C GLY A 1040 -56.93 2.33 3.30
N ARG A 1041 -57.08 3.58 2.84
CA ARG A 1041 -56.00 4.58 2.78
C ARG A 1041 -55.55 5.03 4.16
N LEU A 1042 -56.49 5.23 5.09
CA LEU A 1042 -56.18 5.52 6.47
C LEU A 1042 -55.34 4.40 7.09
N VAL A 1043 -55.77 3.14 6.96
CA VAL A 1043 -55.04 1.99 7.52
C VAL A 1043 -53.67 1.81 6.83
N ARG A 1044 -53.57 1.97 5.51
CA ARG A 1044 -52.28 1.91 4.78
C ARG A 1044 -51.33 3.03 5.22
N SER A 1045 -51.84 4.23 5.50
CA SER A 1045 -51.03 5.35 6.01
C SER A 1045 -50.50 5.15 7.44
N LEU A 1046 -51.19 4.32 8.22
CA LEU A 1046 -50.79 3.97 9.59
C LEU A 1046 -49.80 2.80 9.63
N VAL A 1047 -49.90 1.87 8.67
CA VAL A 1047 -49.13 0.62 8.66
C VAL A 1047 -47.90 0.67 7.73
N GLY A 1048 -47.93 1.50 6.69
CA GLY A 1048 -46.90 1.55 5.65
C GLY A 1048 -47.01 0.41 4.65
N MET A 1049 -46.35 0.54 3.50
CA MET A 1049 -46.21 -0.54 2.53
C MET A 1049 -45.03 -1.44 2.91
N ASP A 1050 -45.14 -2.74 2.63
CA ASP A 1050 -44.00 -3.64 2.75
C ASP A 1050 -42.90 -3.26 1.75
N ARG A 1051 -41.64 -3.17 2.22
CA ARG A 1051 -40.52 -2.64 1.44
C ARG A 1051 -40.15 -3.57 0.29
N GLU A 1052 -40.20 -4.88 0.50
CA GLU A 1052 -39.95 -5.88 -0.55
C GLU A 1052 -41.02 -5.78 -1.65
N THR A 1053 -42.28 -5.65 -1.24
CA THR A 1053 -43.41 -5.42 -2.17
C THR A 1053 -43.27 -4.09 -2.93
N ALA A 1054 -42.83 -3.02 -2.26
CA ALA A 1054 -42.62 -1.73 -2.91
C ALA A 1054 -41.46 -1.79 -3.91
N ILE A 1055 -40.33 -2.41 -3.54
CA ILE A 1055 -39.21 -2.65 -4.44
C ILE A 1055 -39.64 -3.53 -5.62
N GLU A 1056 -40.44 -4.57 -5.40
CA GLU A 1056 -40.97 -5.43 -6.45
C GLU A 1056 -41.91 -4.65 -7.40
N ALA A 1057 -42.79 -3.78 -6.88
CA ALA A 1057 -43.68 -2.95 -7.69
C ALA A 1057 -42.91 -1.98 -8.61
N PHE A 1058 -41.77 -1.44 -8.14
CA PHE A 1058 -40.88 -0.61 -8.94
C PHE A 1058 -39.75 -1.40 -9.61
N SER A 1059 -39.67 -2.72 -9.43
CA SER A 1059 -38.55 -3.55 -9.92
C SER A 1059 -38.44 -3.51 -11.43
N ALA A 1060 -39.54 -3.42 -12.17
CA ALA A 1060 -39.50 -3.29 -13.62
C ALA A 1060 -38.83 -1.98 -14.09
N PHE A 1061 -38.90 -0.93 -13.26
CA PHE A 1061 -38.20 0.34 -13.49
C PHE A 1061 -36.75 0.31 -12.99
N ILE A 1062 -36.49 -0.35 -11.86
CA ILE A 1062 -35.14 -0.51 -11.29
C ILE A 1062 -34.28 -1.45 -12.15
N ASN A 1063 -34.91 -2.51 -12.66
CA ASN A 1063 -34.32 -3.53 -13.52
C ASN A 1063 -34.48 -3.19 -15.01
N ASP A 1064 -35.02 -2.01 -15.36
CA ASP A 1064 -34.81 -1.46 -16.70
C ASP A 1064 -33.31 -1.24 -16.85
N VAL A 1065 -32.70 -2.02 -17.74
CA VAL A 1065 -31.24 -2.20 -17.75
C VAL A 1065 -30.50 -0.90 -18.09
N ASN A 1066 -31.22 0.12 -18.57
CA ASN A 1066 -30.72 1.46 -18.88
C ASN A 1066 -31.13 2.55 -17.86
N ALA A 1067 -31.57 2.17 -16.64
CA ALA A 1067 -31.86 3.15 -15.61
C ALA A 1067 -30.58 3.88 -15.15
N THR A 1068 -30.60 5.22 -15.17
CA THR A 1068 -29.47 6.03 -14.68
C THR A 1068 -29.39 6.01 -13.15
N PRO A 1069 -28.22 6.25 -12.53
CA PRO A 1069 -28.09 6.31 -11.06
C PRO A 1069 -29.09 7.27 -10.42
N ASN A 1070 -29.30 8.45 -11.02
CA ASN A 1070 -30.28 9.42 -10.53
C ASN A 1070 -31.72 8.91 -10.64
N GLN A 1071 -32.06 8.12 -11.68
CA GLN A 1071 -33.37 7.48 -11.79
C GLN A 1071 -33.54 6.45 -10.68
N ILE A 1072 -32.53 5.62 -10.43
CA ILE A 1072 -32.54 4.61 -9.37
C ILE A 1072 -32.70 5.29 -8.00
N GLU A 1073 -31.91 6.32 -7.70
CA GLU A 1073 -31.98 7.08 -6.44
C GLU A 1073 -33.37 7.72 -6.24
N MET A 1074 -33.92 8.36 -7.28
CA MET A 1074 -35.24 8.99 -7.21
C MET A 1074 -36.36 7.96 -7.00
N LEU A 1075 -36.28 6.78 -7.62
CA LEU A 1075 -37.19 5.66 -7.37
C LEU A 1075 -37.11 5.17 -5.92
N TYR A 1076 -35.92 5.09 -5.34
CA TYR A 1076 -35.75 4.71 -3.94
C TYR A 1076 -36.37 5.72 -2.98
N MET A 1077 -36.20 7.02 -3.23
CA MET A 1077 -36.84 8.06 -2.44
C MET A 1077 -38.38 7.95 -2.49
N ILE A 1078 -38.96 7.58 -3.63
CA ILE A 1078 -40.40 7.29 -3.76
C ILE A 1078 -40.78 6.04 -2.93
N ILE A 1079 -40.00 4.97 -3.03
CA ILE A 1079 -40.22 3.72 -2.26
C ILE A 1079 -40.19 3.99 -0.75
N GLU A 1080 -39.26 4.81 -0.27
CA GLU A 1080 -39.18 5.16 1.15
C GLU A 1080 -40.44 5.88 1.63
N GLN A 1081 -40.96 6.83 0.83
CA GLN A 1081 -42.21 7.50 1.16
C GLN A 1081 -43.39 6.52 1.19
N TYR A 1082 -43.44 5.51 0.30
CA TYR A 1082 -44.45 4.45 0.39
C TYR A 1082 -44.30 3.56 1.63
N CYS A 1083 -43.07 3.27 2.05
CA CYS A 1083 -42.81 2.48 3.26
C CYS A 1083 -43.23 3.24 4.53
N GLU A 1084 -42.97 4.54 4.60
CA GLU A 1084 -43.26 5.38 5.78
C GLU A 1084 -44.71 5.87 5.86
N HIS A 1085 -45.30 6.23 4.71
CA HIS A 1085 -46.59 6.89 4.63
C HIS A 1085 -47.67 6.07 3.91
N GLY A 1086 -47.33 4.88 3.37
CA GLY A 1086 -48.27 3.97 2.72
C GLY A 1086 -48.81 4.45 1.36
N SER A 1087 -48.55 5.69 0.98
CA SER A 1087 -48.99 6.35 -0.25
C SER A 1087 -48.00 7.43 -0.64
N PHE A 1088 -47.99 7.82 -1.92
CA PHE A 1088 -47.10 8.87 -2.43
C PHE A 1088 -47.87 9.90 -3.25
N ASP A 1089 -47.79 11.18 -2.89
CA ASP A 1089 -48.33 12.27 -3.71
C ASP A 1089 -47.31 12.66 -4.79
N ALA A 1090 -47.65 12.44 -6.06
CA ALA A 1090 -46.82 12.78 -7.20
C ALA A 1090 -46.36 14.25 -7.24
N ARG A 1091 -47.06 15.17 -6.58
CA ARG A 1091 -46.63 16.58 -6.45
C ARG A 1091 -45.34 16.73 -5.66
N GLN A 1092 -45.03 15.80 -4.77
CA GLN A 1092 -43.80 15.81 -3.96
C GLN A 1092 -42.54 15.71 -4.81
N LEU A 1093 -42.63 15.16 -6.03
CA LEU A 1093 -41.51 15.12 -6.98
C LEU A 1093 -41.00 16.53 -7.38
N PHE A 1094 -41.79 17.57 -7.14
CA PHE A 1094 -41.44 18.97 -7.40
C PHE A 1094 -41.00 19.73 -6.13
N ALA A 1095 -40.79 19.03 -5.02
CA ALA A 1095 -40.32 19.60 -3.76
C ALA A 1095 -39.06 18.84 -3.26
N SER A 1096 -38.32 19.46 -2.33
CA SER A 1096 -37.22 18.77 -1.62
C SER A 1096 -37.80 17.61 -0.79
N PRO A 1097 -37.14 16.43 -0.75
CA PRO A 1097 -35.76 16.16 -1.19
C PRO A 1097 -35.58 15.84 -2.70
N PHE A 1098 -36.66 15.62 -3.46
CA PHE A 1098 -36.58 15.19 -4.86
C PHE A 1098 -35.95 16.22 -5.81
N THR A 1099 -36.14 17.51 -5.51
CA THR A 1099 -35.49 18.60 -6.25
C THR A 1099 -33.98 18.68 -6.02
N ASP A 1100 -33.44 18.00 -5.01
CA ASP A 1100 -32.00 17.98 -4.76
C ASP A 1100 -31.28 17.04 -5.75
N VAL A 1101 -31.97 15.98 -6.19
CA VAL A 1101 -31.53 15.06 -7.26
C VAL A 1101 -31.89 15.63 -8.66
N ALA A 1102 -33.03 16.31 -8.78
CA ALA A 1102 -33.52 16.89 -10.04
C ALA A 1102 -33.87 18.38 -9.88
N PRO A 1103 -32.89 19.30 -9.90
CA PRO A 1103 -33.11 20.73 -9.64
C PRO A 1103 -34.12 21.40 -10.57
N ARG A 1104 -34.31 20.89 -11.78
CA ARG A 1104 -35.30 21.41 -12.75
C ARG A 1104 -36.60 20.61 -12.81
N GLY A 1105 -36.80 19.69 -11.86
CA GLY A 1105 -37.97 18.82 -11.77
C GLY A 1105 -37.75 17.43 -12.38
N PRO A 1106 -38.67 16.48 -12.15
CA PRO A 1106 -38.52 15.06 -12.49
C PRO A 1106 -38.36 14.79 -14.00
N GLN A 1107 -38.75 15.74 -14.86
CA GLN A 1107 -38.53 15.63 -16.32
C GLN A 1107 -37.05 15.66 -16.71
N GLU A 1108 -36.17 16.19 -15.84
CA GLU A 1108 -34.73 16.18 -16.05
C GLU A 1108 -34.16 14.75 -16.03
N VAL A 1109 -34.69 13.93 -15.13
CA VAL A 1109 -34.25 12.56 -14.81
C VAL A 1109 -35.03 11.52 -15.63
N PHE A 1110 -36.35 11.64 -15.74
CA PHE A 1110 -37.20 10.70 -16.48
C PHE A 1110 -37.67 11.32 -17.81
N ARG A 1111 -36.96 11.02 -18.90
CA ARG A 1111 -37.25 11.48 -20.28
C ARG A 1111 -38.06 10.45 -21.09
N ASP A 1112 -38.52 10.83 -22.27
CA ASP A 1112 -39.14 9.96 -23.29
C ASP A 1112 -40.35 9.13 -22.81
N GLY A 1113 -41.26 9.75 -22.05
CA GLY A 1113 -42.49 9.10 -21.56
C GLY A 1113 -42.29 8.18 -20.35
N LYS A 1114 -41.05 7.99 -19.87
CA LYS A 1114 -40.77 7.24 -18.63
C LYS A 1114 -41.39 7.90 -17.39
N LEU A 1115 -41.51 9.24 -17.37
CA LEU A 1115 -42.20 9.94 -16.29
C LEU A 1115 -43.69 9.59 -16.25
N ASP A 1116 -44.35 9.51 -17.40
CA ASP A 1116 -45.77 9.14 -17.48
C ASP A 1116 -45.98 7.69 -17.01
N ALA A 1117 -45.07 6.79 -17.38
CA ALA A 1117 -45.08 5.41 -16.92
C ALA A 1117 -44.83 5.29 -15.41
N LEU A 1118 -43.92 6.10 -14.84
CA LEU A 1118 -43.69 6.18 -13.39
C LEU A 1118 -44.94 6.69 -12.65
N LEU A 1119 -45.57 7.74 -13.18
CA LEU A 1119 -46.81 8.29 -12.64
C LEU A 1119 -47.98 7.29 -12.72
N ALA A 1120 -48.02 6.46 -13.78
CA ALA A 1120 -48.97 5.35 -13.89
C ALA A 1120 -48.77 4.31 -12.78
N VAL A 1121 -47.54 3.87 -12.52
CA VAL A 1121 -47.24 2.93 -11.42
C VAL A 1121 -47.60 3.54 -10.07
N ILE A 1122 -47.26 4.82 -9.83
CA ILE A 1122 -47.65 5.55 -8.62
C ILE A 1122 -49.19 5.59 -8.48
N SER A 1123 -49.91 5.84 -9.57
CA SER A 1123 -51.38 5.86 -9.56
C SER A 1123 -51.96 4.48 -9.24
N GLU A 1124 -51.42 3.43 -9.85
CA GLU A 1124 -51.86 2.04 -9.65
C GLU A 1124 -51.68 1.59 -8.19
N ILE A 1125 -50.50 1.83 -7.60
CA ILE A 1125 -50.21 1.51 -6.20
C ILE A 1125 -51.13 2.29 -5.25
N ASN A 1126 -51.40 3.57 -5.55
CA ASN A 1126 -52.30 4.40 -4.75
C ASN A 1126 -53.80 4.02 -4.92
N GLU A 1127 -54.21 3.51 -6.08
CA GLU A 1127 -55.58 3.03 -6.32
C GLU A 1127 -55.85 1.68 -5.65
N ASP A 1128 -54.88 0.78 -5.62
CA ASP A 1128 -54.98 -0.51 -4.91
C ASP A 1128 -55.18 -0.34 -3.40
N SER A 1129 -54.86 0.83 -2.84
CA SER A 1129 -55.13 1.19 -1.44
C SER A 1129 -56.52 1.76 -1.16
N ALA A 1130 -57.23 2.17 -2.22
CA ALA A 1130 -58.49 2.91 -2.15
C ALA A 1130 -59.73 2.01 -2.27
N ALA A 1131 -59.56 0.84 -2.90
CA ALA A 1131 -60.55 -0.23 -2.99
C ALA A 1131 -60.54 -1.08 -1.71
#